data_AF-A0AB32XAZ8-F1
#
_entry.id   AF-A0AB32XAZ8-F1
#
_cell.length_a   1.000
_cell.length_b   1.000
_cell.length_c   1.000
_cell.angle_alpha   90.00
_cell.angle_beta   90.00
_cell.angle_gamma   90.00
#
_symmetry.space_group_name_H-M   'P 1'
#
loop_
_entity.id
_entity.type
_entity.pdbx_description
1 polymer ?
#
loop_
_entity_poly.entity_id
_entity_poly.type
_entity_poly.pdbx_seq_one_letter_code
_entity_poly.pdbx_strand_id
1 'polypeptide(L)'
;MKKNKIFGIENCFKNLNFEDDYVDLQKIEIYDQLKTAILVTDKNRNLIGSNFYNTIFNNNLNILSFFSKNNKKGSGTNYWNIEFNKNNNAFSEINFFNMAEKEEQNLQYPLVYKYEELKKNYGENKERINQLNKTVNKYYYPVRHVILNILVEQANSLMAIFRDFERNFNSFLNKTTKNIAEYNFDELQTRFKEIESYQDLFFGEQITLILDLFSQVFNKFEFFYNASKSNIDYLGDEQINHLKKRLYYLTKMRKTSKKRVEDNLKIRDLKHDICALDEIAKEICHNSDQKIKYFAFRYKRSAEIDLYKSTFFAKESSQRQILNKRYFVKMFAHKLLKKYKKYFKYLKIDELDEMRRTLDTTIKLFISNSLGNLTYSNKNFSIKKIKKILKEEFYFNVESYKIKSKSNFDLIKDSKDQIQSQIMSIKNRSYGTYFNTVPERSIKVAKEILTNAQSEHNWKFNKIQSEFYNTLKSNQKLLNSYDTMTLINSKIKRKIMKLKTSLWFKRIFNRSINEKDKLNIKNFSANLKKIIEKFEMFDFVFNNVIVLKNSLVLAKKVSNKILHKLDQFDRLIEIFEKSSINTKSLIRPYENISKINKLKMNFISSIIKKPKLIIIADDPDIKDTKLKFEFLRAAFELCEQSKINIIFVTQDKELVEDNEFDYIYLIANNKEVEFGDLKEVLNNTINPEIKSKINDQAISQEIIRSQKEFVFSDIYDVDEEHYIITPSKYFKLWMQGHKNENNSLLVTDELSQEKTIETQINDLENPLLEKTIMIAAFQPNKIKNNKNLDKTFTQELEAIQKVNNSNQKVETDLTMTQVLSDDIY
;
A
#
# COMPACT_ATOMS: atom_id res chain seq x y z
N MET A 1 -10.67 -19.48 4.26
CA MET A 1 -10.95 -18.12 3.71
C MET A 1 -10.29 -18.00 2.34
N LYS A 2 -10.91 -17.41 1.31
CA LYS A 2 -10.23 -17.16 0.02
C LYS A 2 -9.13 -16.08 0.21
N LYS A 3 -7.85 -16.47 0.18
CA LYS A 3 -6.70 -15.54 0.26
C LYS A 3 -6.70 -14.59 -0.95
N ASN A 4 -6.64 -13.28 -0.72
CA ASN A 4 -6.62 -12.28 -1.80
C ASN A 4 -5.18 -12.05 -2.28
N LYS A 5 -4.83 -12.51 -3.49
CA LYS A 5 -3.50 -12.25 -4.09
C LYS A 5 -3.31 -10.75 -4.37
N ILE A 6 -2.17 -10.19 -3.94
CA ILE A 6 -1.76 -8.80 -4.18
C ILE A 6 -0.59 -8.75 -5.17
N PHE A 7 0.37 -9.64 -5.02
CA PHE A 7 1.57 -9.66 -5.85
C PHE A 7 1.92 -11.10 -6.25
N GLY A 8 2.48 -11.25 -7.44
CA GLY A 8 2.89 -12.55 -7.95
C GLY A 8 4.13 -12.44 -8.83
N ILE A 9 5.12 -13.29 -8.54
CA ILE A 9 6.28 -13.55 -9.38
C ILE A 9 6.11 -14.97 -9.93
N GLU A 10 6.00 -15.11 -11.24
CA GLU A 10 5.84 -16.43 -11.88
C GLU A 10 6.89 -16.66 -12.97
N ASN A 11 7.38 -17.90 -13.07
CA ASN A 11 8.38 -18.36 -14.03
C ASN A 11 9.59 -17.41 -14.13
N CYS A 12 10.15 -16.98 -13.00
CA CYS A 12 11.35 -16.13 -13.01
C CYS A 12 12.57 -16.97 -13.34
N PHE A 13 13.19 -16.70 -14.48
CA PHE A 13 14.37 -17.44 -14.92
C PHE A 13 15.53 -16.50 -15.28
N LYS A 14 16.71 -16.70 -14.69
CA LYS A 14 17.90 -15.87 -14.95
C LYS A 14 19.16 -16.73 -15.02
N ASN A 15 19.94 -16.55 -16.08
CA ASN A 15 21.25 -17.16 -16.21
C ASN A 15 22.28 -16.49 -15.29
N LEU A 16 23.14 -17.28 -14.65
CA LEU A 16 24.27 -16.78 -13.86
C LEU A 16 25.55 -16.97 -14.67
N ASN A 17 26.30 -15.90 -14.87
CA ASN A 17 27.40 -15.85 -15.85
C ASN A 17 28.60 -16.77 -15.55
N PHE A 18 28.71 -17.35 -14.34
CA PHE A 18 29.97 -17.92 -13.87
C PHE A 18 30.02 -19.46 -13.73
N GLU A 19 28.92 -20.22 -13.80
CA GLU A 19 28.97 -21.67 -13.43
C GLU A 19 27.97 -22.60 -14.16
N ASP A 20 27.40 -22.24 -15.31
CA ASP A 20 26.27 -22.99 -15.92
C ASP A 20 25.05 -23.14 -14.96
N ASP A 21 24.95 -22.29 -13.93
CA ASP A 21 23.87 -22.26 -12.95
C ASP A 21 22.83 -21.16 -13.28
N TYR A 22 21.62 -21.34 -12.78
CA TYR A 22 20.50 -20.47 -13.09
C TYR A 22 19.54 -20.34 -11.92
N VAL A 23 18.88 -19.18 -11.86
CA VAL A 23 17.74 -18.96 -10.96
C VAL A 23 16.48 -19.46 -11.67
N ASP A 24 15.69 -20.31 -11.01
CA ASP A 24 14.37 -20.75 -11.49
C ASP A 24 13.35 -20.73 -10.35
N LEU A 25 12.55 -19.67 -10.31
CA LEU A 25 11.45 -19.51 -9.35
C LEU A 25 10.13 -19.72 -10.11
N GLN A 26 9.39 -20.77 -9.76
CA GLN A 26 8.16 -21.10 -10.46
C GLN A 26 7.05 -20.13 -10.13
N LYS A 27 6.82 -19.86 -8.84
CA LYS A 27 5.60 -19.22 -8.38
C LYS A 27 5.70 -18.71 -6.94
N ILE A 28 6.01 -17.42 -6.77
CA ILE A 28 5.87 -16.73 -5.48
C ILE A 28 4.59 -15.88 -5.51
N GLU A 29 3.61 -16.22 -4.68
CA GLU A 29 2.36 -15.49 -4.47
C GLU A 29 2.28 -14.85 -3.09
N ILE A 30 1.88 -13.58 -3.09
CA ILE A 30 1.79 -12.76 -1.90
C ILE A 30 0.35 -12.36 -1.72
N TYR A 31 -0.16 -12.59 -0.51
CA TYR A 31 -1.56 -12.40 -0.18
C TYR A 31 -1.75 -11.24 0.78
N ASP A 32 -2.93 -10.62 0.71
CA ASP A 32 -3.34 -9.55 1.60
C ASP A 32 -3.39 -10.04 3.05
N GLN A 33 -2.82 -9.25 3.95
CA GLN A 33 -2.78 -9.47 5.39
C GLN A 33 -2.03 -10.72 5.85
N LEU A 34 -1.19 -11.33 5.00
CA LEU A 34 -0.29 -12.43 5.38
C LEU A 34 1.17 -11.97 5.35
N LYS A 35 1.88 -12.14 6.45
CA LYS A 35 3.31 -11.88 6.57
C LYS A 35 4.06 -13.05 5.91
N THR A 36 4.80 -12.76 4.85
CA THR A 36 5.48 -13.80 4.05
C THR A 36 6.99 -13.77 4.26
N ALA A 37 7.60 -14.92 4.56
CA ALA A 37 9.04 -15.11 4.57
C ALA A 37 9.53 -15.81 3.30
N ILE A 38 10.71 -15.45 2.83
CA ILE A 38 11.46 -16.17 1.80
C ILE A 38 12.80 -16.55 2.42
N LEU A 39 12.96 -17.82 2.73
CA LEU A 39 14.19 -18.36 3.31
C LEU A 39 15.08 -18.90 2.18
N VAL A 40 16.22 -18.24 1.98
CA VAL A 40 17.22 -18.60 0.98
C VAL A 40 18.33 -19.37 1.66
N THR A 41 18.44 -20.67 1.38
CA THR A 41 19.44 -21.54 2.00
C THR A 41 20.77 -21.59 1.22
N ASP A 42 20.90 -20.73 0.22
CA ASP A 42 22.05 -20.71 -0.67
C ASP A 42 23.21 -19.95 -0.07
N LYS A 43 24.43 -20.52 -0.19
CA LYS A 43 25.66 -19.82 0.17
C LYS A 43 25.89 -18.60 -0.72
N ASN A 44 25.39 -18.63 -1.96
CA ASN A 44 25.54 -17.56 -2.93
C ASN A 44 24.53 -16.45 -2.68
N ARG A 45 24.99 -15.18 -2.59
CA ARG A 45 24.16 -14.00 -2.31
C ARG A 45 23.29 -13.55 -3.52
N ASN A 46 22.92 -14.45 -4.43
CA ASN A 46 22.22 -14.10 -5.69
C ASN A 46 20.75 -13.67 -5.50
N LEU A 47 20.13 -14.11 -4.40
CA LEU A 47 18.74 -13.84 -4.04
C LEU A 47 18.61 -13.15 -2.68
N ILE A 48 19.67 -12.51 -2.17
CA ILE A 48 19.67 -11.77 -0.90
C ILE A 48 20.14 -10.33 -1.13
N GLY A 49 19.75 -9.43 -0.23
CA GLY A 49 20.08 -8.01 -0.32
C GLY A 49 19.64 -7.40 -1.65
N SER A 50 20.45 -6.50 -2.20
CA SER A 50 20.18 -5.82 -3.47
C SER A 50 20.10 -6.76 -4.69
N ASN A 51 20.69 -7.96 -4.61
CA ASN A 51 20.67 -8.93 -5.71
C ASN A 51 19.29 -9.53 -5.94
N PHE A 52 18.48 -9.69 -4.89
CA PHE A 52 17.07 -10.10 -5.02
C PHE A 52 16.31 -9.15 -5.95
N TYR A 53 16.43 -7.85 -5.68
CA TYR A 53 15.79 -6.82 -6.50
C TYR A 53 16.28 -6.88 -7.96
N ASN A 54 17.59 -6.97 -8.17
CA ASN A 54 18.17 -7.04 -9.52
C ASN A 54 17.75 -8.32 -10.26
N THR A 55 17.63 -9.45 -9.56
CA THR A 55 17.27 -10.74 -10.15
C THR A 55 15.79 -10.82 -10.52
N ILE A 56 14.90 -10.14 -9.78
CA ILE A 56 13.46 -10.16 -10.05
C ILE A 56 13.04 -8.92 -10.85
N PHE A 57 13.32 -7.72 -10.36
CA PHE A 57 12.79 -6.49 -10.96
C PHE A 57 13.59 -6.00 -12.17
N ASN A 58 14.87 -6.36 -12.34
CA ASN A 58 15.64 -6.01 -13.55
C ASN A 58 15.64 -7.13 -14.61
N ASN A 59 15.30 -8.37 -14.25
CA ASN A 59 15.24 -9.48 -15.20
C ASN A 59 13.99 -9.43 -16.10
N ASN A 60 14.16 -9.42 -17.41
CA ASN A 60 13.02 -9.41 -18.33
C ASN A 60 12.29 -10.76 -18.36
N LEU A 61 12.96 -11.89 -18.10
CA LEU A 61 12.40 -13.23 -18.22
C LEU A 61 11.65 -13.66 -16.96
N ASN A 62 10.56 -12.95 -16.66
CA ASN A 62 9.63 -13.30 -15.61
C ASN A 62 8.23 -12.75 -15.91
N ILE A 63 7.28 -13.18 -15.09
CA ILE A 63 5.90 -12.68 -15.10
C ILE A 63 5.67 -12.02 -13.75
N LEU A 64 5.72 -10.69 -13.75
CA LEU A 64 5.35 -9.89 -12.59
C LEU A 64 3.89 -9.45 -12.73
N SER A 65 3.13 -9.62 -11.66
CA SER A 65 1.72 -9.26 -11.61
C SER A 65 1.38 -8.59 -10.28
N PHE A 66 0.68 -7.47 -10.36
CA PHE A 66 0.20 -6.72 -9.20
C PHE A 66 -1.31 -6.56 -9.30
N PHE A 67 -2.00 -6.92 -8.22
CA PHE A 67 -3.44 -6.96 -8.12
C PHE A 67 -3.89 -5.89 -7.15
N SER A 68 -4.68 -4.93 -7.64
CA SER A 68 -5.24 -3.88 -6.81
C SER A 68 -6.74 -3.78 -6.99
N LYS A 69 -7.45 -3.55 -5.88
CA LYS A 69 -8.88 -3.21 -5.90
C LYS A 69 -8.99 -1.70 -5.89
N ASN A 70 -9.64 -1.14 -6.92
CA ASN A 70 -9.93 0.29 -6.99
C ASN A 70 -11.40 0.53 -6.68
N ASN A 71 -11.68 1.12 -5.52
CA ASN A 71 -12.99 1.61 -5.15
C ASN A 71 -13.23 2.97 -5.82
N LYS A 72 -13.36 3.00 -7.15
CA LYS A 72 -13.68 4.25 -7.85
C LYS A 72 -15.08 4.72 -7.42
N LYS A 73 -15.15 5.95 -6.88
CA LYS A 73 -16.38 6.75 -6.70
C LYS A 73 -17.45 6.21 -5.75
N GLY A 74 -17.08 5.68 -4.58
CA GLY A 74 -18.00 5.58 -3.43
C GLY A 74 -19.27 4.71 -3.62
N SER A 75 -19.38 3.99 -4.74
CA SER A 75 -20.55 3.16 -5.11
C SER A 75 -20.46 1.71 -4.62
N GLY A 76 -19.44 1.36 -3.83
CA GLY A 76 -19.25 -0.02 -3.33
C GLY A 76 -18.86 -1.05 -4.40
N THR A 77 -18.48 -0.60 -5.61
CA THR A 77 -18.09 -1.47 -6.73
C THR A 77 -16.60 -1.83 -6.68
N ASN A 78 -16.29 -3.11 -6.95
CA ASN A 78 -14.97 -3.71 -6.78
C ASN A 78 -14.29 -3.92 -8.14
N TYR A 79 -13.75 -2.85 -8.71
CA TYR A 79 -12.95 -2.95 -9.92
C TYR A 79 -11.56 -3.52 -9.60
N TRP A 80 -11.24 -4.67 -10.19
CA TRP A 80 -9.91 -5.28 -10.13
C TRP A 80 -9.05 -4.70 -11.24
N ASN A 81 -7.91 -4.13 -10.86
CA ASN A 81 -6.85 -3.77 -11.78
C ASN A 81 -5.71 -4.76 -11.59
N ILE A 82 -5.35 -5.42 -12.68
CA ILE A 82 -4.21 -6.32 -12.74
C ILE A 82 -3.18 -5.63 -13.61
N GLU A 83 -2.09 -5.21 -12.99
CA GLU A 83 -0.97 -4.64 -13.71
C GLU A 83 0.09 -5.72 -13.93
N PHE A 84 0.48 -5.86 -15.18
CA PHE A 84 1.44 -6.85 -15.65
C PHE A 84 2.22 -6.19 -16.79
N ASN A 85 3.52 -6.53 -16.89
CA ASN A 85 4.54 -5.82 -17.68
C ASN A 85 5.16 -4.62 -16.91
N LYS A 86 6.51 -4.55 -16.85
CA LYS A 86 7.27 -3.60 -16.01
C LYS A 86 7.09 -2.12 -16.36
N ASN A 87 6.49 -1.83 -17.52
CA ASN A 87 6.41 -0.47 -18.07
C ASN A 87 5.35 0.42 -17.41
N ASN A 88 4.62 -0.07 -16.40
CA ASN A 88 3.54 0.67 -15.76
C ASN A 88 3.93 1.22 -14.37
N ASN A 89 3.31 2.36 -14.04
CA ASN A 89 3.54 3.06 -12.77
C ASN A 89 3.09 2.27 -11.51
N ALA A 90 2.29 1.19 -11.55
CA ALA A 90 1.88 0.54 -10.29
C ALA A 90 2.99 -0.21 -9.56
N PHE A 91 4.10 -0.57 -10.21
CA PHE A 91 5.26 -1.09 -9.49
C PHE A 91 5.88 -0.04 -8.56
N SER A 92 5.52 1.25 -8.68
CA SER A 92 5.86 2.29 -7.71
C SER A 92 5.14 2.16 -6.36
N GLU A 93 4.08 1.35 -6.28
CA GLU A 93 3.39 1.02 -5.01
C GLU A 93 4.07 -0.12 -4.25
N ILE A 94 5.10 -0.74 -4.83
CA ILE A 94 5.96 -1.73 -4.17
C ILE A 94 7.25 -1.01 -3.80
N ASN A 95 7.61 -1.06 -2.52
CA ASN A 95 8.89 -0.51 -2.07
C ASN A 95 9.87 -1.63 -1.71
N PHE A 96 11.15 -1.41 -2.00
CA PHE A 96 12.22 -2.34 -1.67
C PHE A 96 13.14 -1.69 -0.63
N PHE A 97 13.30 -2.36 0.50
CA PHE A 97 14.14 -1.93 1.60
C PHE A 97 15.28 -2.93 1.79
N ASN A 98 16.51 -2.45 1.69
CA ASN A 98 17.71 -3.24 1.97
C ASN A 98 18.24 -2.84 3.35
N MET A 99 18.50 -3.82 4.21
CA MET A 99 19.08 -3.58 5.53
C MET A 99 20.55 -3.15 5.47
N ALA A 100 21.25 -3.38 4.35
CA ALA A 100 22.65 -2.98 4.22
C ALA A 100 22.85 -1.45 4.29
N GLU A 101 23.78 -1.00 5.15
CA GLU A 101 24.14 0.41 5.27
C GLU A 101 24.93 0.89 4.04
N LYS A 102 24.69 2.15 3.62
CA LYS A 102 25.53 2.80 2.60
C LYS A 102 26.60 3.63 3.30
N GLU A 103 27.87 3.37 3.03
CA GLU A 103 29.01 4.10 3.64
C GLU A 103 28.91 5.62 3.45
N GLU A 104 28.38 6.09 2.32
CA GLU A 104 28.19 7.50 2.00
C GLU A 104 27.23 8.26 2.96
N GLN A 105 26.39 7.54 3.71
CA GLN A 105 25.43 8.14 4.65
C GLN A 105 26.09 8.57 5.97
N ASN A 106 27.21 7.94 6.35
CA ASN A 106 27.78 8.03 7.69
C ASN A 106 28.20 9.46 8.11
N LEU A 107 28.70 10.25 7.15
CA LEU A 107 29.15 11.63 7.38
C LEU A 107 28.03 12.68 7.36
N GLN A 108 26.79 12.30 7.04
CA GLN A 108 25.69 13.24 6.85
C GLN A 108 24.90 13.47 8.15
N TYR A 109 24.19 14.59 8.24
CA TYR A 109 23.27 14.84 9.34
C TYR A 109 21.90 14.20 9.06
N PRO A 110 21.35 13.36 9.95
CA PRO A 110 20.08 12.66 9.78
C PRO A 110 18.92 13.56 9.37
N LEU A 111 18.75 14.69 10.06
CA LEU A 111 17.68 15.66 9.79
C LEU A 111 17.76 16.21 8.36
N VAL A 112 18.97 16.60 7.94
CA VAL A 112 19.25 17.21 6.64
C VAL A 112 19.10 16.18 5.52
N TYR A 113 19.68 14.99 5.71
CA TYR A 113 19.60 13.92 4.73
C TYR A 113 18.17 13.51 4.46
N LYS A 114 17.38 13.26 5.51
CA LYS A 114 15.98 12.82 5.35
C LYS A 114 15.10 13.90 4.73
N TYR A 115 15.35 15.16 5.04
CA TYR A 115 14.65 16.26 4.40
C TYR A 115 14.95 16.35 2.90
N GLU A 116 16.23 16.26 2.50
CA GLU A 116 16.61 16.27 1.08
C GLU A 116 16.16 15.00 0.33
N GLU A 117 16.17 13.84 1.00
CA GLU A 117 15.61 12.60 0.48
C GLU A 117 14.11 12.74 0.19
N LEU A 118 13.33 13.26 1.14
CA LEU A 118 11.90 13.53 0.93
C LEU A 118 11.68 14.54 -0.19
N LYS A 119 12.48 15.60 -0.26
CA LYS A 119 12.35 16.62 -1.31
C LYS A 119 12.61 16.07 -2.72
N LYS A 120 13.54 15.11 -2.87
CA LYS A 120 13.83 14.43 -4.14
C LYS A 120 12.82 13.34 -4.48
N ASN A 121 12.47 12.51 -3.49
CA ASN A 121 11.76 11.26 -3.72
C ASN A 121 10.26 11.36 -3.48
N TYR A 122 9.77 12.27 -2.64
CA TYR A 122 8.36 12.41 -2.32
C TYR A 122 7.64 13.21 -3.41
N GLY A 123 7.10 12.50 -4.40
CA GLY A 123 6.24 13.08 -5.43
C GLY A 123 4.92 13.58 -4.82
N GLU A 124 4.37 14.66 -5.37
CA GLU A 124 3.12 15.27 -4.88
C GLU A 124 1.98 14.22 -4.86
N ASN A 125 1.57 13.78 -3.67
CA ASN A 125 0.33 13.01 -3.51
C ASN A 125 -0.85 13.97 -3.74
N LYS A 126 -1.24 14.13 -5.00
CA LYS A 126 -2.29 15.07 -5.43
C LYS A 126 -3.60 14.88 -4.68
N GLU A 127 -3.95 13.65 -4.33
CA GLU A 127 -5.19 13.36 -3.61
C GLU A 127 -5.13 13.87 -2.17
N ARG A 128 -4.03 13.60 -1.45
CA ARG A 128 -3.80 14.13 -0.10
C ARG A 128 -3.75 15.65 -0.10
N ILE A 129 -2.99 16.28 -1.01
CA ILE A 129 -2.91 17.74 -1.10
C ILE A 129 -4.28 18.36 -1.40
N ASN A 130 -5.09 17.74 -2.27
CA ASN A 130 -6.44 18.21 -2.55
C ASN A 130 -7.36 18.10 -1.31
N GLN A 131 -7.23 17.04 -0.52
CA GLN A 131 -7.99 16.88 0.72
C GLN A 131 -7.55 17.89 1.79
N LEU A 132 -6.23 18.11 1.94
CA LEU A 132 -5.69 19.15 2.82
C LEU A 132 -6.22 20.53 2.42
N ASN A 133 -6.20 20.85 1.12
CA ASN A 133 -6.71 22.12 0.61
C ASN A 133 -8.22 22.29 0.88
N LYS A 134 -9.03 21.23 0.68
CA LYS A 134 -10.46 21.25 1.05
C LYS A 134 -10.66 21.51 2.54
N THR A 135 -9.88 20.84 3.40
CA THR A 135 -9.94 20.98 4.86
C THR A 135 -9.58 22.39 5.31
N VAL A 136 -8.44 22.91 4.86
CA VAL A 136 -7.96 24.26 5.21
C VAL A 136 -8.93 25.33 4.72
N ASN A 137 -9.56 25.14 3.57
CA ASN A 137 -10.57 26.10 3.08
C ASN A 137 -11.90 26.01 3.86
N LYS A 138 -12.33 24.81 4.26
CA LYS A 138 -13.56 24.62 5.05
C LYS A 138 -13.41 25.23 6.45
N TYR A 139 -12.28 24.98 7.10
CA TYR A 139 -12.00 25.42 8.47
C TYR A 139 -10.97 26.56 8.52
N TYR A 140 -11.10 27.53 7.61
CA TYR A 140 -10.10 28.57 7.38
C TYR A 140 -9.67 29.34 8.63
N TYR A 141 -10.62 29.95 9.35
CA TYR A 141 -10.32 30.69 10.58
C TYR A 141 -9.95 29.78 11.76
N PRO A 142 -10.66 28.66 12.04
CA PRO A 142 -10.26 27.73 13.09
C PRO A 142 -8.82 27.23 12.97
N VAL A 143 -8.41 26.78 11.78
CA VAL A 143 -7.05 26.27 11.53
C VAL A 143 -6.01 27.38 11.74
N ARG A 144 -6.27 28.59 11.25
CA ARG A 144 -5.35 29.73 11.44
C ARG A 144 -5.26 30.16 12.90
N HIS A 145 -6.37 30.14 13.63
CA HIS A 145 -6.38 30.49 15.04
C HIS A 145 -5.54 29.49 15.87
N VAL A 146 -5.63 28.19 15.56
CA VAL A 146 -4.77 27.16 16.17
C VAL A 146 -3.30 27.43 15.88
N ILE A 147 -2.94 27.68 14.61
CA ILE A 147 -1.56 27.97 14.21
C ILE A 147 -1.04 29.23 14.92
N LEU A 148 -1.86 30.28 14.99
CA LEU A 148 -1.51 31.55 15.64
C LEU A 148 -1.20 31.33 17.13
N ASN A 149 -2.08 30.63 17.86
CA ASN A 149 -1.91 30.42 19.29
C ASN A 149 -0.62 29.65 19.61
N ILE A 150 -0.32 28.59 18.85
CA ILE A 150 0.92 27.81 19.04
C ILE A 150 2.15 28.66 18.71
N LEU A 151 2.13 29.45 17.63
CA LEU A 151 3.24 30.35 17.30
C LEU A 151 3.46 31.41 18.38
N VAL A 152 2.40 31.93 18.99
CA VAL A 152 2.48 32.91 20.07
C VAL A 152 3.07 32.28 21.34
N GLU A 153 2.61 31.08 21.69
CA GLU A 153 3.09 30.30 22.85
C GLU A 153 4.60 30.04 22.78
N GLN A 154 5.11 29.68 21.61
CA GLN A 154 6.52 29.30 21.43
C GLN A 154 7.46 30.48 21.12
N ALA A 155 6.93 31.67 20.82
CA ALA A 155 7.73 32.81 20.36
C ALA A 155 8.81 33.24 21.36
N ASN A 156 8.46 33.35 22.64
CA ASN A 156 9.39 33.81 23.67
C ASN A 156 10.54 32.82 23.90
N SER A 157 10.22 31.53 23.98
CA SER A 157 11.20 30.45 24.17
C SER A 157 12.20 30.39 23.01
N LEU A 158 11.71 30.46 21.77
CA LEU A 158 12.57 30.54 20.59
C LEU A 158 13.43 31.82 20.61
N MET A 159 12.85 32.97 20.99
CA MET A 159 13.59 34.23 21.00
C MET A 159 14.73 34.24 22.02
N ALA A 160 14.53 33.59 23.18
CA ALA A 160 15.56 33.42 24.20
C ALA A 160 16.77 32.67 23.64
N ILE A 161 16.54 31.51 23.01
CA ILE A 161 17.60 30.68 22.38
C ILE A 161 18.40 31.49 21.35
N PHE A 162 17.73 32.24 20.48
CA PHE A 162 18.40 33.07 19.48
C PHE A 162 19.24 34.20 20.09
N ARG A 163 18.76 34.85 21.16
CA ARG A 163 19.49 35.92 21.86
C ARG A 163 20.69 35.38 22.62
N ASP A 164 20.52 34.24 23.29
CA ASP A 164 21.62 33.59 24.01
C ASP A 164 22.72 33.16 23.04
N PHE A 165 22.36 32.59 21.90
CA PHE A 165 23.31 32.28 20.84
C PHE A 165 23.99 33.53 20.27
N GLU A 166 23.26 34.62 20.00
CA GLU A 166 23.85 35.88 19.54
C GLU A 166 24.86 36.44 20.56
N ARG A 167 24.54 36.42 21.85
CA ARG A 167 25.43 36.86 22.93
C ARG A 167 26.72 36.02 22.96
N ASN A 168 26.58 34.69 22.97
CA ASN A 168 27.71 33.76 23.02
C ASN A 168 28.59 33.90 21.76
N PHE A 169 27.97 34.05 20.59
CA PHE A 169 28.67 34.27 19.33
C PHE A 169 29.43 35.60 19.29
N ASN A 170 28.84 36.69 19.80
CA ASN A 170 29.54 37.98 19.89
C ASN A 170 30.73 37.92 20.85
N SER A 171 30.59 37.21 21.98
CA SER A 171 31.69 36.97 22.91
C SER A 171 32.83 36.19 22.24
N PHE A 172 32.50 35.13 21.50
CA PHE A 172 33.45 34.37 20.69
C PHE A 172 34.18 35.25 19.68
N LEU A 173 33.46 36.09 18.93
CA LEU A 173 34.07 36.98 17.93
C LEU A 173 35.08 37.94 18.56
N ASN A 174 34.72 38.62 19.67
CA ASN A 174 35.59 39.59 20.33
C ASN A 174 36.88 38.93 20.82
N LYS A 175 36.78 37.75 21.44
CA LYS A 175 37.94 36.97 21.90
C LYS A 175 38.79 36.50 20.72
N THR A 176 38.17 36.00 19.66
CA THR A 176 38.85 35.54 18.46
C THR A 176 39.62 36.67 17.78
N THR A 177 39.03 37.87 17.66
CA THR A 177 39.71 39.04 17.09
C THR A 177 40.93 39.45 17.89
N LYS A 178 40.88 39.34 19.23
CA LYS A 178 42.02 39.58 20.12
C LYS A 178 43.13 38.55 19.90
N ASN A 179 42.81 37.27 19.92
CA ASN A 179 43.80 36.19 19.73
C ASN A 179 44.47 36.23 18.34
N ILE A 180 43.73 36.63 17.30
CA ILE A 180 44.30 36.85 15.96
C ILE A 180 45.25 38.05 15.94
N ALA A 181 45.02 39.08 16.77
CA ALA A 181 45.93 40.21 16.88
C ALA A 181 47.22 39.84 17.65
N GLU A 182 47.10 38.95 18.63
CA GLU A 182 48.20 38.46 19.49
C GLU A 182 48.96 37.24 18.91
N TYR A 183 48.59 36.74 17.73
CA TYR A 183 49.15 35.54 17.10
C TYR A 183 49.09 34.26 17.97
N ASN A 184 48.09 34.15 18.86
CA ASN A 184 47.91 32.99 19.74
C ASN A 184 47.02 31.93 19.06
N PHE A 185 47.64 31.04 18.27
CA PHE A 185 46.93 30.06 17.44
C PHE A 185 46.41 28.83 18.20
N ASP A 186 47.06 28.43 19.28
CA ASP A 186 46.58 27.30 20.11
C ASP A 186 45.26 27.67 20.80
N GLU A 187 45.18 28.90 21.31
CA GLU A 187 43.95 29.42 21.91
C GLU A 187 42.83 29.55 20.87
N LEU A 188 43.14 29.88 19.61
CA LEU A 188 42.13 29.94 18.53
C LEU A 188 41.45 28.59 18.27
N GLN A 189 42.18 27.48 18.40
CA GLN A 189 41.62 26.15 18.24
C GLN A 189 40.68 25.80 19.40
N THR A 190 41.03 26.17 20.64
CA THR A 190 40.14 26.06 21.80
C THR A 190 38.87 26.88 21.61
N ARG A 191 38.99 28.14 21.15
CA ARG A 191 37.84 29.00 20.85
C ARG A 191 36.95 28.44 19.75
N PHE A 192 37.53 27.78 18.75
CA PHE A 192 36.73 27.10 17.72
C PHE A 192 35.84 26.00 18.32
N LYS A 193 36.39 25.15 19.20
CA LYS A 193 35.60 24.12 19.88
C LYS A 193 34.48 24.72 20.75
N GLU A 194 34.73 25.85 21.40
CA GLU A 194 33.71 26.57 22.18
C GLU A 194 32.52 26.99 21.29
N ILE A 195 32.78 27.60 20.13
CA ILE A 195 31.68 28.03 19.23
C ILE A 195 30.95 26.85 18.58
N GLU A 196 31.65 25.77 18.28
CA GLU A 196 31.04 24.52 17.80
C GLU A 196 30.07 23.96 18.85
N SER A 197 30.47 23.92 20.12
CA SER A 197 29.60 23.52 21.21
C SER A 197 28.38 24.42 21.38
N TYR A 198 28.54 25.75 21.25
CA TYR A 198 27.40 26.67 21.31
C TYR A 198 26.45 26.51 20.11
N GLN A 199 27.00 26.24 18.92
CA GLN A 199 26.20 25.98 17.72
C GLN A 199 25.38 24.69 17.88
N ASP A 200 25.97 23.64 18.43
CA ASP A 200 25.27 22.39 18.71
C ASP A 200 24.15 22.55 19.73
N LEU A 201 24.40 23.30 20.81
CA LEU A 201 23.38 23.61 21.81
C LEU A 201 22.24 24.43 21.20
N PHE A 202 22.57 25.47 20.44
CA PHE A 202 21.59 26.29 19.73
C PHE A 202 20.70 25.45 18.80
N PHE A 203 21.28 24.60 17.95
CA PHE A 203 20.49 23.75 17.06
C PHE A 203 19.68 22.71 17.83
N GLY A 204 20.24 22.10 18.87
CA GLY A 204 19.54 21.09 19.66
C GLY A 204 18.27 21.65 20.30
N GLU A 205 18.36 22.83 20.93
CA GLU A 205 17.22 23.50 21.56
C GLU A 205 16.22 24.02 20.52
N GLN A 206 16.74 24.69 19.48
CA GLN A 206 15.91 25.24 18.40
C GLN A 206 15.10 24.15 17.69
N ILE A 207 15.73 23.05 17.28
CA ILE A 207 15.08 21.96 16.56
C ILE A 207 14.04 21.29 17.46
N THR A 208 14.36 21.07 18.74
CA THR A 208 13.41 20.45 19.68
C THR A 208 12.12 21.27 19.78
N LEU A 209 12.21 22.59 20.01
CA LEU A 209 11.03 23.45 20.07
C LEU A 209 10.28 23.54 18.74
N ILE A 210 10.98 23.56 17.61
CA ILE A 210 10.33 23.65 16.30
C ILE A 210 9.61 22.35 15.95
N LEU A 211 10.22 21.18 16.19
CA LEU A 211 9.58 19.89 15.94
C LEU A 211 8.33 19.74 16.82
N ASP A 212 8.41 20.11 18.11
CA ASP A 212 7.26 20.12 19.01
C ASP A 212 6.15 21.06 18.53
N LEU A 213 6.50 22.30 18.15
CA LEU A 213 5.57 23.27 17.57
C LEU A 213 4.79 22.68 16.39
N PHE A 214 5.49 22.05 15.45
CA PHE A 214 4.84 21.47 14.28
C PHE A 214 4.02 20.23 14.63
N SER A 215 4.51 19.36 15.53
CA SER A 215 3.74 18.21 16.03
C SER A 215 2.41 18.66 16.65
N GLN A 216 2.43 19.69 17.50
CA GLN A 216 1.21 20.28 18.06
C GLN A 216 0.25 20.84 16.99
N VAL A 217 0.79 21.53 15.97
CA VAL A 217 0.00 22.05 14.85
C VAL A 217 -0.67 20.90 14.08
N PHE A 218 0.09 19.85 13.73
CA PHE A 218 -0.42 18.74 12.94
C PHE A 218 -1.42 17.88 13.72
N ASN A 219 -1.18 17.62 15.00
CA ASN A 219 -2.11 16.89 15.88
C ASN A 219 -3.45 17.62 16.01
N LYS A 220 -3.44 18.94 16.23
CA LYS A 220 -4.70 19.73 16.26
C LYS A 220 -5.33 19.85 14.87
N PHE A 221 -4.54 19.84 13.80
CA PHE A 221 -5.06 19.84 12.42
C PHE A 221 -5.73 18.51 12.04
N GLU A 222 -5.23 17.38 12.57
CA GLU A 222 -5.78 16.05 12.31
C GLU A 222 -7.26 15.96 12.68
N PHE A 223 -7.69 16.62 13.75
CA PHE A 223 -9.11 16.76 14.10
C PHE A 223 -9.94 17.34 12.95
N PHE A 224 -9.51 18.46 12.36
CA PHE A 224 -10.22 19.10 11.25
C PHE A 224 -10.18 18.25 9.99
N TYR A 225 -9.05 17.60 9.72
CA TYR A 225 -8.91 16.69 8.59
C TYR A 225 -9.87 15.51 8.71
N ASN A 226 -9.92 14.87 9.88
CA ASN A 226 -10.83 13.76 10.17
C ASN A 226 -12.30 14.22 10.12
N ALA A 227 -12.64 15.35 10.74
CA ALA A 227 -13.99 15.92 10.70
C ALA A 227 -14.47 16.22 9.27
N SER A 228 -13.57 16.68 8.39
CA SER A 228 -13.88 16.89 6.97
C SER A 228 -14.17 15.58 6.23
N LYS A 229 -13.58 14.47 6.67
CA LYS A 229 -13.68 13.14 6.04
C LYS A 229 -14.87 12.34 6.57
N SER A 230 -15.17 12.43 7.86
CA SER A 230 -16.27 11.74 8.54
C SER A 230 -17.58 12.53 8.53
N ASN A 231 -17.63 13.67 7.82
CA ASN A 231 -18.80 14.54 7.75
C ASN A 231 -19.27 15.03 9.13
N ILE A 232 -18.36 15.16 10.11
CA ILE A 232 -18.73 15.68 11.43
C ILE A 232 -19.11 17.14 11.33
N ASP A 233 -20.27 17.48 11.90
CA ASP A 233 -20.87 18.80 11.77
C ASP A 233 -20.30 19.82 12.77
N TYR A 234 -19.06 20.25 12.54
CA TYR A 234 -18.37 21.21 13.42
C TYR A 234 -18.96 22.63 13.38
N LEU A 235 -19.47 23.08 12.22
CA LEU A 235 -20.02 24.43 12.04
C LEU A 235 -21.55 24.48 11.95
N GLY A 236 -22.24 23.35 11.78
CA GLY A 236 -23.68 23.30 11.47
C GLY A 236 -24.01 23.14 9.98
N ASP A 237 -23.01 22.92 9.12
CA ASP A 237 -23.13 22.77 7.67
C ASP A 237 -24.02 21.57 7.28
N GLU A 238 -23.84 20.42 7.94
CA GLU A 238 -24.61 19.20 7.63
C GLU A 238 -26.06 19.37 8.08
N GLN A 239 -26.28 19.92 9.27
CA GLN A 239 -27.60 20.23 9.80
C GLN A 239 -28.34 21.22 8.90
N ILE A 240 -27.68 22.29 8.43
CA ILE A 240 -28.25 23.23 7.46
C ILE A 240 -28.64 22.52 6.16
N ASN A 241 -27.80 21.61 5.66
CA ASN A 241 -28.09 20.86 4.44
C ASN A 241 -29.29 19.91 4.63
N HIS A 242 -29.37 19.21 5.76
CA HIS A 242 -30.52 18.39 6.15
C HIS A 242 -31.81 19.22 6.23
N LEU A 243 -31.77 20.38 6.88
CA LEU A 243 -32.92 21.28 7.02
C LEU A 243 -33.37 21.83 5.65
N LYS A 244 -32.44 22.19 4.76
CA LYS A 244 -32.76 22.58 3.37
C LYS A 244 -33.48 21.47 2.61
N LYS A 245 -33.01 20.22 2.72
CA LYS A 245 -33.65 19.06 2.08
C LYS A 245 -35.04 18.79 2.66
N ARG A 246 -35.18 18.82 3.99
CA ARG A 246 -36.47 18.66 4.67
C ARG A 246 -37.48 19.71 4.21
N LEU A 247 -37.07 20.97 4.16
CA LEU A 247 -37.88 22.07 3.64
C LEU A 247 -38.30 21.83 2.18
N TYR A 248 -37.38 21.41 1.32
CA TYR A 248 -37.67 21.08 -0.07
C TYR A 248 -38.77 20.01 -0.19
N TYR A 249 -38.70 18.93 0.60
CA TYR A 249 -39.74 17.90 0.56
C TYR A 249 -41.08 18.35 1.13
N LEU A 250 -41.09 19.09 2.25
CA LEU A 250 -42.34 19.63 2.83
C LEU A 250 -43.06 20.57 1.85
N THR A 251 -42.32 21.45 1.19
CA THR A 251 -42.88 22.36 0.17
C THR A 251 -43.40 21.60 -1.06
N LYS A 252 -42.71 20.54 -1.48
CA LYS A 252 -43.13 19.68 -2.59
C LYS A 252 -44.38 18.85 -2.27
N MET A 253 -44.48 18.32 -1.05
CA MET A 253 -45.66 17.57 -0.58
C MET A 253 -46.91 18.43 -0.57
N ARG A 254 -46.81 19.69 -0.13
CA ARG A 254 -47.93 20.66 -0.15
C ARG A 254 -48.36 21.05 -1.56
N LYS A 255 -47.43 21.20 -2.51
CA LYS A 255 -47.74 21.51 -3.91
C LYS A 255 -48.35 20.34 -4.69
N THR A 256 -48.17 19.11 -4.22
CA THR A 256 -48.59 17.90 -4.92
C THR A 256 -49.41 17.00 -4.01
N SER A 257 -48.80 15.98 -3.42
CA SER A 257 -49.35 15.20 -2.31
C SER A 257 -48.24 14.38 -1.65
N LYS A 258 -48.48 13.93 -0.41
CA LYS A 258 -47.56 13.00 0.27
C LYS A 258 -47.31 11.74 -0.57
N LYS A 259 -48.38 11.15 -1.10
CA LYS A 259 -48.30 9.91 -1.89
C LYS A 259 -47.52 10.08 -3.20
N ARG A 260 -47.71 11.21 -3.90
CA ARG A 260 -46.93 11.52 -5.11
C ARG A 260 -45.46 11.76 -4.81
N VAL A 261 -45.13 12.34 -3.64
CA VAL A 261 -43.74 12.47 -3.21
C VAL A 261 -43.13 11.11 -2.83
N GLU A 262 -43.86 10.24 -2.12
CA GLU A 262 -43.45 8.86 -1.84
C GLU A 262 -43.17 8.08 -3.13
N ASP A 263 -44.09 8.10 -4.09
CA ASP A 263 -43.94 7.37 -5.35
C ASP A 263 -42.80 7.95 -6.21
N ASN A 264 -42.57 9.27 -6.18
CA ASN A 264 -41.38 9.88 -6.79
C ASN A 264 -40.07 9.42 -6.11
N LEU A 265 -40.04 9.26 -4.79
CA LEU A 265 -38.88 8.74 -4.06
C LEU A 265 -38.65 7.27 -4.39
N LYS A 266 -39.71 6.45 -4.46
CA LYS A 266 -39.62 5.06 -4.90
C LYS A 266 -39.10 4.94 -6.33
N ILE A 267 -39.61 5.75 -7.27
CA ILE A 267 -39.10 5.79 -8.65
C ILE A 267 -37.63 6.21 -8.67
N ARG A 268 -37.22 7.17 -7.83
CA ARG A 268 -35.81 7.57 -7.71
C ARG A 268 -34.96 6.40 -7.23
N ASP A 269 -35.40 5.68 -6.20
CA ASP A 269 -34.66 4.57 -5.61
C ASP A 269 -34.55 3.39 -6.61
N LEU A 270 -35.65 3.02 -7.27
CA LEU A 270 -35.64 2.03 -8.35
C LEU A 270 -34.73 2.43 -9.53
N LYS A 271 -34.72 3.72 -9.91
CA LYS A 271 -33.75 4.22 -10.90
C LYS A 271 -32.30 4.12 -10.41
N HIS A 272 -32.07 4.30 -9.11
CA HIS A 272 -30.76 4.11 -8.51
C HIS A 272 -30.34 2.65 -8.56
N ASP A 273 -31.27 1.72 -8.34
CA ASP A 273 -31.03 0.28 -8.49
C ASP A 273 -30.68 -0.10 -9.94
N ILE A 274 -31.36 0.48 -10.93
CA ILE A 274 -30.99 0.34 -12.36
C ILE A 274 -29.55 0.84 -12.59
N CYS A 275 -29.19 2.01 -12.05
CA CYS A 275 -27.82 2.52 -12.15
C CYS A 275 -26.81 1.60 -11.45
N ALA A 276 -27.17 1.00 -10.32
CA ALA A 276 -26.32 0.05 -9.62
C ALA A 276 -26.10 -1.24 -10.44
N LEU A 277 -27.15 -1.76 -11.08
CA LEU A 277 -27.04 -2.89 -12.02
C LEU A 277 -26.14 -2.56 -13.22
N ASP A 278 -26.25 -1.35 -13.76
CA ASP A 278 -25.35 -0.87 -14.83
C ASP A 278 -23.89 -0.79 -14.37
N GLU A 279 -23.64 -0.35 -13.15
CA GLU A 279 -22.31 -0.35 -12.57
C GLU A 279 -21.79 -1.77 -12.31
N ILE A 280 -22.63 -2.72 -11.86
CA ILE A 280 -22.25 -4.14 -11.73
C ILE A 280 -21.89 -4.75 -13.09
N ALA A 281 -22.68 -4.48 -14.14
CA ALA A 281 -22.38 -4.97 -15.48
C ALA A 281 -21.04 -4.43 -16.01
N LYS A 282 -20.76 -3.14 -15.77
CA LYS A 282 -19.46 -2.52 -16.10
C LYS A 282 -18.32 -3.12 -15.29
N GLU A 283 -18.55 -3.38 -14.00
CA GLU A 283 -17.57 -4.02 -13.11
C GLU A 283 -17.19 -5.42 -13.63
N ILE A 284 -18.17 -6.30 -13.86
CA ILE A 284 -17.92 -7.65 -14.39
C ILE A 284 -17.19 -7.57 -15.73
N CYS A 285 -17.67 -6.70 -16.63
CA CYS A 285 -17.04 -6.46 -17.93
C CYS A 285 -15.56 -6.07 -17.80
N HIS A 286 -15.27 -5.08 -16.95
CA HIS A 286 -13.91 -4.60 -16.73
C HIS A 286 -13.04 -5.70 -16.12
N ASN A 287 -13.52 -6.34 -15.06
CA ASN A 287 -12.78 -7.39 -14.33
C ASN A 287 -12.45 -8.57 -15.25
N SER A 288 -13.39 -9.00 -16.08
CA SER A 288 -13.15 -10.06 -17.07
C SER A 288 -12.13 -9.64 -18.13
N ASP A 289 -12.28 -8.44 -18.70
CA ASP A 289 -11.34 -7.93 -19.69
C ASP A 289 -9.90 -7.86 -19.14
N GLN A 290 -9.74 -7.42 -17.89
CA GLN A 290 -8.44 -7.39 -17.20
C GLN A 290 -7.86 -8.79 -17.00
N LYS A 291 -8.63 -9.74 -16.45
CA LYS A 291 -8.16 -11.13 -16.23
C LYS A 291 -7.80 -11.84 -17.53
N ILE A 292 -8.61 -11.72 -18.57
CA ILE A 292 -8.32 -12.36 -19.87
C ILE A 292 -7.05 -11.79 -20.49
N LYS A 293 -6.84 -10.46 -20.43
CA LYS A 293 -5.58 -9.86 -20.89
C LYS A 293 -4.38 -10.40 -20.09
N TYR A 294 -4.51 -10.48 -18.77
CA TYR A 294 -3.48 -11.04 -17.90
C TYR A 294 -3.17 -12.50 -18.25
N PHE A 295 -4.18 -13.37 -18.40
CA PHE A 295 -3.98 -14.77 -18.80
C PHE A 295 -3.30 -14.88 -20.16
N ALA A 296 -3.77 -14.13 -21.16
CA ALA A 296 -3.15 -14.12 -22.48
C ALA A 296 -1.67 -13.67 -22.40
N PHE A 297 -1.35 -12.65 -21.60
CA PHE A 297 0.03 -12.21 -21.35
C PHE A 297 0.84 -13.32 -20.67
N ARG A 298 0.32 -13.92 -19.61
CA ARG A 298 0.95 -14.98 -18.83
C ARG A 298 1.36 -16.17 -19.72
N TYR A 299 0.43 -16.69 -20.53
CA TYR A 299 0.73 -17.81 -21.45
C TYR A 299 1.78 -17.44 -22.50
N LYS A 300 1.70 -16.23 -23.08
CA LYS A 300 2.70 -15.75 -24.04
C LYS A 300 4.09 -15.69 -23.39
N ARG A 301 4.20 -15.05 -22.22
CA ARG A 301 5.48 -14.85 -21.55
C ARG A 301 6.06 -16.15 -21.04
N SER A 302 5.22 -17.04 -20.50
CA SER A 302 5.62 -18.39 -20.08
C SER A 302 6.17 -19.20 -21.27
N ALA A 303 5.57 -19.08 -22.45
CA ALA A 303 6.11 -19.71 -23.66
C ALA A 303 7.48 -19.12 -24.04
N GLU A 304 7.64 -17.80 -24.05
CA GLU A 304 8.92 -17.14 -24.34
C GLU A 304 10.02 -17.58 -23.36
N ILE A 305 9.68 -17.76 -22.09
CA ILE A 305 10.60 -18.30 -21.07
C ILE A 305 10.96 -19.76 -21.36
N ASP A 306 10.01 -20.63 -21.73
CA ASP A 306 10.31 -22.01 -22.14
C ASP A 306 11.25 -22.06 -23.35
N LEU A 307 11.04 -21.18 -24.33
CA LEU A 307 11.91 -21.06 -25.50
C LEU A 307 13.32 -20.63 -25.10
N TYR A 308 13.46 -19.70 -24.16
CA TYR A 308 14.76 -19.31 -23.63
C TYR A 308 15.42 -20.44 -22.83
N LYS A 309 14.68 -21.11 -21.93
CA LYS A 309 15.15 -22.31 -21.22
C LYS A 309 15.66 -23.37 -22.20
N SER A 310 15.06 -23.49 -23.40
CA SER A 310 15.49 -24.45 -24.42
C SER A 310 16.90 -24.19 -24.97
N THR A 311 17.42 -22.96 -24.89
CA THR A 311 18.77 -22.64 -25.39
C THR A 311 19.88 -23.19 -24.51
N PHE A 312 19.57 -23.59 -23.26
CA PHE A 312 20.51 -24.22 -22.31
C PHE A 312 20.81 -25.68 -22.63
N PHE A 313 20.01 -26.30 -23.50
CA PHE A 313 20.15 -27.69 -23.86
C PHE A 313 20.64 -27.83 -25.32
N ALA A 314 21.42 -28.87 -25.57
CA ALA A 314 21.92 -29.20 -26.91
C ALA A 314 20.76 -29.34 -27.90
N LYS A 315 21.00 -29.00 -29.18
CA LYS A 315 19.95 -28.94 -30.23
C LYS A 315 19.17 -30.25 -30.37
N GLU A 316 19.84 -31.38 -30.22
CA GLU A 316 19.28 -32.73 -30.40
C GLU A 316 18.78 -33.37 -29.08
N SER A 317 18.80 -32.66 -27.95
CA SER A 317 18.43 -33.24 -26.67
C SER A 317 16.91 -33.37 -26.51
N SER A 318 16.46 -34.41 -25.80
CA SER A 318 15.04 -34.62 -25.48
C SER A 318 14.47 -33.47 -24.65
N GLN A 319 15.27 -32.91 -23.73
CA GLN A 319 14.91 -31.76 -22.90
C GLN A 319 14.53 -30.53 -23.76
N ARG A 320 15.33 -30.22 -24.79
CA ARG A 320 15.04 -29.12 -25.70
C ARG A 320 13.76 -29.36 -26.48
N GLN A 321 13.53 -30.59 -26.93
CA GLN A 321 12.30 -30.96 -27.65
C GLN A 321 11.06 -30.79 -26.76
N ILE A 322 11.11 -31.17 -25.49
CA ILE A 322 10.01 -30.97 -24.53
C ILE A 322 9.72 -29.47 -24.33
N LEU A 323 10.75 -28.65 -24.13
CA LEU A 323 10.57 -27.20 -23.97
C LEU A 323 9.99 -26.53 -25.22
N ASN A 324 10.41 -26.96 -26.41
CA ASN A 324 9.82 -26.49 -27.65
C ASN A 324 8.34 -26.92 -27.80
N LYS A 325 7.98 -28.14 -27.38
CA LYS A 325 6.58 -28.60 -27.34
C LYS A 325 5.75 -27.68 -26.41
N ARG A 326 6.23 -27.41 -25.17
CA ARG A 326 5.57 -26.49 -24.22
C ARG A 326 5.39 -25.08 -24.82
N TYR A 327 6.42 -24.55 -25.49
CA TYR A 327 6.37 -23.27 -26.19
C TYR A 327 5.21 -23.21 -27.20
N PHE A 328 5.11 -24.18 -28.11
CA PHE A 328 4.08 -24.15 -29.16
C PHE A 328 2.66 -24.27 -28.60
N VAL A 329 2.47 -25.13 -27.60
CA VAL A 329 1.15 -25.34 -26.95
C VAL A 329 0.72 -24.09 -26.18
N LYS A 330 1.61 -23.51 -25.37
CA LYS A 330 1.31 -22.26 -24.63
C LYS A 330 1.08 -21.07 -25.57
N MET A 331 1.81 -20.98 -26.68
CA MET A 331 1.55 -19.97 -27.73
C MET A 331 0.20 -20.17 -28.42
N PHE A 332 -0.26 -21.42 -28.57
CA PHE A 332 -1.59 -21.73 -29.08
C PHE A 332 -2.67 -21.27 -28.09
N ALA A 333 -2.52 -21.59 -26.80
CA ALA A 333 -3.41 -21.12 -25.73
C ALA A 333 -3.51 -19.58 -25.68
N HIS A 334 -2.39 -18.86 -25.81
CA HIS A 334 -2.37 -17.41 -25.95
C HIS A 334 -3.24 -16.92 -27.13
N LYS A 335 -3.07 -17.53 -28.32
CA LYS A 335 -3.86 -17.16 -29.51
C LYS A 335 -5.34 -17.47 -29.34
N LEU A 336 -5.69 -18.59 -28.69
CA LEU A 336 -7.06 -18.97 -28.38
C LEU A 336 -7.74 -17.92 -27.49
N LEU A 337 -7.11 -17.55 -26.37
CA LEU A 337 -7.65 -16.52 -25.46
C LEU A 337 -7.82 -15.18 -26.17
N LYS A 338 -6.87 -14.79 -27.03
CA LYS A 338 -6.96 -13.54 -27.81
C LYS A 338 -8.12 -13.58 -28.81
N LYS A 339 -8.34 -14.71 -29.49
CA LYS A 339 -9.41 -14.90 -30.47
C LYS A 339 -10.80 -14.80 -29.82
N TYR A 340 -10.99 -15.46 -28.68
CA TYR A 340 -12.30 -15.57 -28.02
C TYR A 340 -12.57 -14.54 -26.92
N LYS A 341 -11.63 -13.63 -26.66
CA LYS A 341 -11.72 -12.59 -25.63
C LYS A 341 -13.09 -11.89 -25.51
N LYS A 342 -13.73 -11.56 -26.64
CA LYS A 342 -15.02 -10.85 -26.65
C LYS A 342 -16.16 -11.68 -26.03
N TYR A 343 -16.08 -13.01 -26.12
CA TYR A 343 -17.12 -13.92 -25.61
C TYR A 343 -17.01 -14.17 -24.11
N PHE A 344 -15.91 -13.77 -23.46
CA PHE A 344 -15.70 -13.94 -22.04
C PHE A 344 -16.11 -12.70 -21.22
N LYS A 345 -16.62 -11.67 -21.89
CA LYS A 345 -16.81 -10.32 -21.33
C LYS A 345 -17.60 -10.29 -20.01
N TYR A 346 -18.57 -11.18 -19.81
CA TYR A 346 -19.42 -11.19 -18.62
C TYR A 346 -19.23 -12.44 -17.74
N LEU A 347 -18.07 -13.10 -17.86
CA LEU A 347 -17.70 -14.15 -16.90
C LEU A 347 -17.34 -13.54 -15.55
N LYS A 348 -17.78 -14.21 -14.48
CA LYS A 348 -17.42 -13.89 -13.10
C LYS A 348 -15.97 -14.28 -12.83
N ILE A 349 -15.40 -13.71 -11.77
CA ILE A 349 -13.99 -13.92 -11.38
C ILE A 349 -13.68 -15.39 -11.11
N ASP A 350 -14.59 -16.11 -10.44
CA ASP A 350 -14.45 -17.53 -10.12
C ASP A 350 -14.53 -18.40 -11.38
N GLU A 351 -15.43 -18.09 -12.31
CA GLU A 351 -15.57 -18.78 -13.61
C GLU A 351 -14.31 -18.61 -14.47
N LEU A 352 -13.66 -17.44 -14.40
CA LEU A 352 -12.39 -17.19 -15.07
C LEU A 352 -11.23 -17.97 -14.47
N ASP A 353 -11.20 -18.14 -13.14
CA ASP A 353 -10.18 -18.96 -12.48
C ASP A 353 -10.37 -20.45 -12.76
N GLU A 354 -11.62 -20.92 -12.79
CA GLU A 354 -11.99 -22.26 -13.26
C GLU A 354 -11.52 -22.47 -14.71
N MET A 355 -11.85 -21.53 -15.62
CA MET A 355 -11.42 -21.57 -17.02
C MET A 355 -9.90 -21.68 -17.16
N ARG A 356 -9.14 -20.93 -16.35
CA ARG A 356 -7.68 -20.99 -16.35
C ARG A 356 -7.18 -22.38 -15.92
N ARG A 357 -7.69 -22.92 -14.81
CA ARG A 357 -7.30 -24.25 -14.29
C ARG A 357 -7.59 -25.36 -15.30
N THR A 358 -8.76 -25.31 -15.94
CA THR A 358 -9.12 -26.25 -17.00
C THR A 358 -8.13 -26.14 -18.15
N LEU A 359 -7.81 -24.93 -18.61
CA LEU A 359 -6.86 -24.72 -19.70
C LEU A 359 -5.44 -25.19 -19.36
N ASP A 360 -4.95 -24.91 -18.15
CA ASP A 360 -3.65 -25.40 -17.65
C ASP A 360 -3.61 -26.94 -17.66
N THR A 361 -4.69 -27.59 -17.20
CA THR A 361 -4.82 -29.06 -17.19
C THR A 361 -4.87 -29.64 -18.60
N THR A 362 -5.66 -29.04 -19.51
CA THR A 362 -5.72 -29.43 -20.92
C THR A 362 -4.35 -29.32 -21.59
N ILE A 363 -3.58 -28.25 -21.31
CA ILE A 363 -2.22 -28.09 -21.84
C ILE A 363 -1.31 -29.22 -21.36
N LYS A 364 -1.35 -29.56 -20.07
CA LYS A 364 -0.54 -30.66 -19.51
C LYS A 364 -0.89 -32.00 -20.15
N LEU A 365 -2.18 -32.36 -20.17
CA LEU A 365 -2.66 -33.63 -20.75
C LEU A 365 -2.37 -33.74 -22.25
N PHE A 366 -2.51 -32.65 -23.00
CA PHE A 366 -2.19 -32.65 -24.42
C PHE A 366 -0.69 -32.88 -24.68
N ILE A 367 0.17 -32.28 -23.86
CA ILE A 367 1.62 -32.47 -23.97
C ILE A 367 2.00 -33.91 -23.64
N SER A 368 1.41 -34.51 -22.60
CA SER A 368 1.71 -35.89 -22.19
C SER A 368 1.20 -36.91 -23.21
N ASN A 369 -0.02 -36.73 -23.71
CA ASN A 369 -0.72 -37.76 -24.49
C ASN A 369 -0.44 -37.62 -26.00
N SER A 370 -0.67 -36.43 -26.58
CA SER A 370 -0.53 -36.22 -28.03
C SER A 370 0.92 -35.93 -28.43
N LEU A 371 1.70 -35.27 -27.57
CA LEU A 371 3.08 -34.88 -27.85
C LEU A 371 4.12 -35.66 -27.02
N GLY A 372 3.76 -36.79 -26.43
CA GLY A 372 4.65 -37.64 -25.64
C GLY A 372 5.85 -38.19 -26.41
N ASN A 373 6.78 -38.86 -25.72
CA ASN A 373 7.99 -39.43 -26.34
C ASN A 373 7.67 -40.60 -27.30
N LEU A 374 6.55 -41.30 -27.09
CA LEU A 374 6.14 -42.45 -27.92
C LEU A 374 5.72 -42.04 -29.34
N THR A 375 5.16 -40.84 -29.53
CA THR A 375 4.75 -40.33 -30.86
C THR A 375 5.88 -39.63 -31.64
N TYR A 376 6.95 -39.22 -30.96
CA TYR A 376 8.11 -38.57 -31.57
C TYR A 376 9.40 -39.20 -31.07
N SER A 377 9.93 -40.18 -31.82
CA SER A 377 11.31 -40.62 -31.63
C SER A 377 12.26 -39.43 -31.79
N ASN A 378 13.37 -39.42 -31.04
CA ASN A 378 14.35 -38.31 -31.01
C ASN A 378 14.81 -37.85 -32.41
N LYS A 379 14.72 -38.71 -33.43
CA LYS A 379 15.11 -38.44 -34.84
C LYS A 379 14.03 -37.77 -35.70
N ASN A 380 12.77 -37.64 -35.24
CA ASN A 380 11.61 -37.23 -36.05
C ASN A 380 10.93 -35.92 -35.60
N PHE A 381 11.57 -35.12 -34.74
CA PHE A 381 11.02 -33.85 -34.26
C PHE A 381 10.80 -32.85 -35.41
N SER A 382 9.55 -32.44 -35.66
CA SER A 382 9.21 -31.45 -36.69
C SER A 382 8.20 -30.42 -36.18
N ILE A 383 8.60 -29.15 -36.22
CA ILE A 383 7.76 -28.00 -35.86
C ILE A 383 6.48 -27.94 -36.69
N LYS A 384 6.55 -28.31 -37.98
CA LYS A 384 5.38 -28.33 -38.88
C LYS A 384 4.36 -29.39 -38.44
N LYS A 385 4.82 -30.58 -38.02
CA LYS A 385 3.95 -31.65 -37.52
C LYS A 385 3.28 -31.26 -36.20
N ILE A 386 4.02 -30.69 -35.24
CA ILE A 386 3.45 -30.22 -33.95
C ILE A 386 2.32 -29.21 -34.19
N LYS A 387 2.53 -28.25 -35.10
CA LYS A 387 1.49 -27.27 -35.46
C LYS A 387 0.26 -27.90 -36.13
N LYS A 388 0.41 -29.03 -36.84
CA LYS A 388 -0.70 -29.75 -37.46
C LYS A 388 -1.53 -30.46 -36.39
N ILE A 389 -0.89 -31.26 -35.54
CA ILE A 389 -1.52 -31.96 -34.40
C ILE A 389 -2.23 -30.96 -33.49
N LEU A 390 -1.60 -29.83 -33.16
CA LEU A 390 -2.23 -28.77 -32.37
C LEU A 390 -3.53 -28.21 -32.98
N LYS A 391 -3.66 -28.21 -34.31
CA LYS A 391 -4.90 -27.74 -34.96
C LYS A 391 -5.98 -28.81 -35.00
N GLU A 392 -5.58 -30.08 -35.09
CA GLU A 392 -6.48 -31.21 -35.29
C GLU A 392 -6.98 -31.79 -33.96
N GLU A 393 -6.13 -31.85 -32.95
CA GLU A 393 -6.38 -32.61 -31.71
C GLU A 393 -6.54 -31.74 -30.45
N PHE A 394 -5.99 -30.52 -30.41
CA PHE A 394 -6.10 -29.68 -29.20
C PHE A 394 -7.53 -29.16 -29.04
N TYR A 395 -8.25 -29.68 -28.03
CA TYR A 395 -9.62 -29.28 -27.74
C TYR A 395 -9.75 -28.56 -26.39
N PHE A 396 -10.41 -27.40 -26.39
CA PHE A 396 -10.79 -26.65 -25.20
C PHE A 396 -12.23 -26.15 -25.35
N ASN A 397 -13.11 -26.46 -24.39
CA ASN A 397 -14.56 -26.20 -24.47
C ASN A 397 -14.91 -24.72 -24.26
N VAL A 398 -14.59 -23.88 -25.26
CA VAL A 398 -14.89 -22.44 -25.26
C VAL A 398 -16.39 -22.15 -25.22
N GLU A 399 -17.22 -23.00 -25.83
CA GLU A 399 -18.66 -22.74 -25.98
C GLU A 399 -19.37 -22.74 -24.61
N SER A 400 -18.97 -23.61 -23.68
CA SER A 400 -19.49 -23.62 -22.31
C SER A 400 -19.35 -22.26 -21.62
N TYR A 401 -18.17 -21.63 -21.74
CA TYR A 401 -17.89 -20.32 -21.14
C TYR A 401 -18.59 -19.17 -21.88
N LYS A 402 -18.80 -19.31 -23.19
CA LYS A 402 -19.59 -18.35 -23.97
C LYS A 402 -21.06 -18.35 -23.54
N ILE A 403 -21.64 -19.53 -23.29
CA ILE A 403 -23.01 -19.67 -22.77
C ILE A 403 -23.11 -19.08 -21.35
N LYS A 404 -22.18 -19.43 -20.45
CA LYS A 404 -22.10 -18.84 -19.09
C LYS A 404 -22.04 -17.31 -19.14
N SER A 405 -21.16 -16.74 -19.98
CA SER A 405 -21.06 -15.29 -20.14
C SER A 405 -22.35 -14.66 -20.65
N LYS A 406 -23.06 -15.30 -21.59
CA LYS A 406 -24.33 -14.78 -22.11
C LYS A 406 -25.41 -14.80 -21.00
N SER A 407 -25.53 -15.91 -20.29
CA SER A 407 -26.47 -16.07 -19.17
C SER A 407 -26.26 -15.01 -18.08
N ASN A 408 -25.01 -14.72 -17.69
CA ASN A 408 -24.71 -13.68 -16.70
C ASN A 408 -25.16 -12.28 -17.15
N PHE A 409 -25.08 -11.97 -18.45
CA PHE A 409 -25.57 -10.70 -18.99
C PHE A 409 -27.10 -10.65 -19.03
N ASP A 410 -27.74 -11.73 -19.48
CA ASP A 410 -29.19 -11.83 -19.58
C ASP A 410 -29.85 -11.68 -18.19
N LEU A 411 -29.28 -12.28 -17.12
CA LEU A 411 -29.76 -12.09 -15.74
C LEU A 411 -29.79 -10.62 -15.28
N ILE A 412 -28.77 -9.83 -15.64
CA ILE A 412 -28.72 -8.41 -15.30
C ILE A 412 -29.77 -7.65 -16.11
N LYS A 413 -29.91 -7.97 -17.39
CA LYS A 413 -30.89 -7.35 -18.28
C LYS A 413 -32.32 -7.62 -17.80
N ASP A 414 -32.66 -8.86 -17.49
CA ASP A 414 -33.98 -9.27 -17.01
C ASP A 414 -34.33 -8.55 -15.69
N SER A 415 -33.36 -8.42 -14.79
CA SER A 415 -33.53 -7.66 -13.53
C SER A 415 -33.82 -6.18 -13.80
N LYS A 416 -33.17 -5.56 -14.80
CA LYS A 416 -33.46 -4.17 -15.20
C LYS A 416 -34.86 -4.05 -15.79
N ASP A 417 -35.26 -4.98 -16.64
CA ASP A 417 -36.56 -4.98 -17.31
C ASP A 417 -37.68 -5.11 -16.25
N GLN A 418 -37.52 -5.96 -15.24
CA GLN A 418 -38.44 -6.06 -14.10
C GLN A 418 -38.58 -4.74 -13.33
N ILE A 419 -37.46 -4.07 -13.01
CA ILE A 419 -37.49 -2.77 -12.30
C ILE A 419 -38.15 -1.70 -13.17
N GLN A 420 -37.93 -1.72 -14.49
CA GLN A 420 -38.60 -0.80 -15.42
C GLN A 420 -40.11 -1.01 -15.45
N SER A 421 -40.58 -2.26 -15.48
CA SER A 421 -42.00 -2.58 -15.37
C SER A 421 -42.59 -2.07 -14.04
N GLN A 422 -41.86 -2.22 -12.92
CA GLN A 422 -42.28 -1.64 -11.63
C GLN A 422 -42.39 -0.11 -11.69
N ILE A 423 -41.43 0.59 -12.31
CA ILE A 423 -41.49 2.05 -12.49
C ILE A 423 -42.72 2.45 -13.33
N MET A 424 -43.03 1.71 -14.41
CA MET A 424 -44.23 1.96 -15.21
C MET A 424 -45.52 1.77 -14.41
N SER A 425 -45.60 0.72 -13.59
CA SER A 425 -46.75 0.47 -12.72
C SER A 425 -47.00 1.60 -11.71
N ILE A 426 -45.93 2.19 -11.16
CA ILE A 426 -46.03 3.32 -10.21
C ILE A 426 -46.44 4.60 -10.94
N LYS A 427 -45.93 4.84 -12.16
CA LYS A 427 -46.28 6.02 -12.97
C LYS A 427 -47.74 6.03 -13.42
N ASN A 428 -48.30 4.86 -13.69
CA ASN A 428 -49.68 4.72 -14.19
C ASN A 428 -50.75 4.83 -13.10
N ARG A 429 -50.37 5.02 -11.83
CA ARG A 429 -51.33 5.24 -10.74
C ARG A 429 -52.00 6.60 -10.92
N SER A 430 -53.32 6.59 -11.06
CA SER A 430 -54.12 7.81 -10.96
C SER A 430 -54.25 8.21 -9.49
N TYR A 431 -54.21 9.50 -9.25
CA TYR A 431 -54.44 10.06 -7.92
C TYR A 431 -55.65 10.99 -8.00
N GLY A 432 -56.65 10.77 -7.15
CA GLY A 432 -57.84 11.61 -7.05
C GLY A 432 -57.53 13.05 -6.61
N THR A 433 -58.58 13.87 -6.49
CA THR A 433 -58.51 15.26 -6.01
C THR A 433 -57.82 15.33 -4.64
N TYR A 434 -56.77 16.14 -4.56
CA TYR A 434 -55.88 16.16 -3.39
C TYR A 434 -56.34 17.16 -2.34
N PHE A 435 -56.51 16.71 -1.11
CA PHE A 435 -56.61 17.58 0.06
C PHE A 435 -55.21 17.93 0.58
N ASN A 436 -55.00 19.19 0.95
CA ASN A 436 -53.71 19.73 1.37
C ASN A 436 -53.35 19.21 2.76
N THR A 437 -52.66 18.08 2.84
CA THR A 437 -52.37 17.34 4.10
C THR A 437 -51.20 17.90 4.91
N VAL A 438 -50.41 18.82 4.35
CA VAL A 438 -49.26 19.42 5.05
C VAL A 438 -49.63 20.82 5.54
N PRO A 439 -49.72 21.06 6.86
CA PRO A 439 -50.08 22.38 7.40
C PRO A 439 -49.05 23.44 7.02
N GLU A 440 -49.50 24.63 6.63
CA GLU A 440 -48.64 25.80 6.33
C GLU A 440 -47.65 26.11 7.47
N ARG A 441 -48.13 25.94 8.72
CA ARG A 441 -47.34 26.07 9.94
C ARG A 441 -46.09 25.21 9.94
N SER A 442 -46.14 23.97 9.43
CA SER A 442 -44.99 23.06 9.41
C SER A 442 -43.87 23.53 8.48
N ILE A 443 -44.22 24.14 7.34
CA ILE A 443 -43.25 24.75 6.42
C ILE A 443 -42.66 26.01 7.06
N LYS A 444 -43.48 26.84 7.71
CA LYS A 444 -43.02 28.05 8.40
C LYS A 444 -42.03 27.72 9.53
N VAL A 445 -42.35 26.73 10.38
CA VAL A 445 -41.44 26.24 11.43
C VAL A 445 -40.14 25.70 10.85
N ALA A 446 -40.19 24.91 9.78
CA ALA A 446 -38.97 24.40 9.14
C ALA A 446 -38.12 25.53 8.53
N LYS A 447 -38.73 26.59 7.99
CA LYS A 447 -38.01 27.80 7.54
C LYS A 447 -37.34 28.50 8.71
N GLU A 448 -38.07 28.73 9.80
CA GLU A 448 -37.56 29.40 11.00
C GLU A 448 -36.38 28.63 11.62
N ILE A 449 -36.47 27.30 11.72
CA ILE A 449 -35.36 26.45 12.19
C ILE A 449 -34.15 26.56 11.25
N LEU A 450 -34.37 26.54 9.93
CA LEU A 450 -33.28 26.72 8.96
C LEU A 450 -32.62 28.10 9.07
N THR A 451 -33.41 29.17 9.20
CA THR A 451 -32.87 30.53 9.35
C THR A 451 -32.12 30.70 10.67
N ASN A 452 -32.58 30.06 11.74
CA ASN A 452 -31.90 30.05 13.03
C ASN A 452 -30.57 29.31 12.94
N ALA A 453 -30.56 28.11 12.35
CA ALA A 453 -29.32 27.34 12.14
C ALA A 453 -28.32 28.09 11.24
N GLN A 454 -28.78 28.76 10.18
CA GLN A 454 -27.93 29.61 9.33
C GLN A 454 -27.38 30.82 10.08
N SER A 455 -28.22 31.46 10.91
CA SER A 455 -27.82 32.58 11.75
C SER A 455 -26.80 32.15 12.80
N GLU A 456 -27.00 31.00 13.44
CA GLU A 456 -26.08 30.43 14.42
C GLU A 456 -24.74 30.07 13.77
N HIS A 457 -24.75 29.44 12.60
CA HIS A 457 -23.55 29.17 11.81
C HIS A 457 -22.79 30.46 11.51
N ASN A 458 -23.47 31.48 10.98
CA ASN A 458 -22.86 32.77 10.64
C ASN A 458 -22.31 33.48 11.88
N TRP A 459 -23.04 33.43 13.00
CA TRP A 459 -22.59 33.99 14.27
C TRP A 459 -21.34 33.27 14.78
N LYS A 460 -21.31 31.94 14.79
CA LYS A 460 -20.13 31.13 15.16
C LYS A 460 -18.93 31.46 14.27
N PHE A 461 -19.15 31.50 12.95
CA PHE A 461 -18.10 31.82 11.99
C PHE A 461 -17.53 33.23 12.20
N ASN A 462 -18.41 34.23 12.33
CA ASN A 462 -18.01 35.62 12.55
C ASN A 462 -17.32 35.82 13.91
N LYS A 463 -17.75 35.10 14.95
CA LYS A 463 -17.11 35.10 16.26
C LYS A 463 -15.69 34.55 16.19
N ILE A 464 -15.49 33.39 15.57
CA ILE A 464 -14.16 32.79 15.39
C ILE A 464 -13.27 33.72 14.54
N GLN A 465 -13.84 34.35 13.51
CA GLN A 465 -13.14 35.31 12.67
C GLN A 465 -12.69 36.55 13.45
N SER A 466 -13.57 37.15 14.27
CA SER A 466 -13.23 38.33 15.05
C SER A 466 -12.23 38.02 16.15
N GLU A 467 -12.38 36.88 16.85
CA GLU A 467 -11.40 36.35 17.80
C GLU A 467 -10.03 36.20 17.12
N PHE A 468 -9.97 35.60 15.94
CA PHE A 468 -8.72 35.47 15.18
C PHE A 468 -8.04 36.82 14.92
N TYR A 469 -8.75 37.82 14.38
CA TYR A 469 -8.17 39.12 14.09
C TYR A 469 -7.76 39.89 15.36
N ASN A 470 -8.53 39.77 16.45
CA ASN A 470 -8.19 40.37 17.74
C ASN A 470 -6.91 39.74 18.33
N THR A 471 -6.80 38.43 18.30
CA THR A 471 -5.61 37.68 18.73
C THR A 471 -4.40 38.02 17.85
N LEU A 472 -4.59 38.17 16.54
CA LEU A 472 -3.53 38.54 15.61
C LEU A 472 -2.98 39.95 15.90
N LYS A 473 -3.88 40.92 16.13
CA LYS A 473 -3.51 42.31 16.43
C LYS A 473 -2.81 42.45 17.78
N SER A 474 -3.34 41.80 18.82
CA SER A 474 -2.76 41.85 20.17
C SER A 474 -1.36 41.22 20.22
N ASN A 475 -1.11 40.18 19.44
CA ASN A 475 0.16 39.44 19.44
C ASN A 475 1.12 39.82 18.29
N GLN A 476 0.89 40.94 17.59
CA GLN A 476 1.72 41.34 16.45
C GLN A 476 3.21 41.50 16.81
N LYS A 477 3.52 42.01 18.02
CA LYS A 477 4.92 42.13 18.50
C LYS A 477 5.61 40.77 18.62
N LEU A 478 4.90 39.77 19.15
CA LEU A 478 5.41 38.39 19.26
C LEU A 478 5.60 37.76 17.88
N LEU A 479 4.69 37.99 16.93
CA LEU A 479 4.87 37.52 15.56
C LEU A 479 6.05 38.19 14.84
N ASN A 480 6.30 39.48 15.10
CA ASN A 480 7.46 40.19 14.57
C ASN A 480 8.78 39.67 15.17
N SER A 481 8.75 38.99 16.32
CA SER A 481 9.96 38.38 16.90
C SER A 481 10.57 37.33 15.97
N TYR A 482 9.77 36.58 15.21
CA TYR A 482 10.26 35.64 14.21
C TYR A 482 11.07 36.33 13.10
N ASP A 483 10.68 37.55 12.70
CA ASP A 483 11.49 38.33 11.74
C ASP A 483 12.79 38.79 12.39
N THR A 484 12.77 39.18 13.67
CA THR A 484 14.01 39.51 14.39
C THR A 484 14.97 38.31 14.50
N MET A 485 14.46 37.09 14.70
CA MET A 485 15.26 35.87 14.68
C MET A 485 15.92 35.64 13.31
N THR A 486 15.20 35.86 12.20
CA THR A 486 15.82 35.80 10.85
C THR A 486 16.96 36.81 10.70
N LEU A 487 16.78 38.02 11.24
CA LEU A 487 17.80 39.07 11.21
C LEU A 487 19.04 38.67 12.04
N ILE A 488 18.86 38.07 13.22
CA ILE A 488 19.96 37.54 14.03
C ILE A 488 20.79 36.53 13.23
N ASN A 489 20.15 35.52 12.63
CA ASN A 489 20.85 34.52 11.81
C ASN A 489 21.63 35.18 10.65
N SER A 490 21.01 36.13 9.94
CA SER A 490 21.69 36.86 8.85
C SER A 490 22.88 37.71 9.34
N LYS A 491 22.79 38.31 10.53
CA LYS A 491 23.87 39.10 11.14
C LYS A 491 25.05 38.21 11.50
N ILE A 492 24.78 37.06 12.12
CA ILE A 492 25.80 36.08 12.51
C ILE A 492 26.56 35.60 11.27
N LYS A 493 25.86 35.13 10.22
CA LYS A 493 26.49 34.71 8.95
C LYS A 493 27.39 35.79 8.35
N ARG A 494 26.91 37.05 8.29
CA ARG A 494 27.70 38.18 7.79
C ARG A 494 28.95 38.44 8.62
N LYS A 495 28.87 38.36 9.95
CA LYS A 495 30.03 38.54 10.83
C LYS A 495 31.07 37.43 10.65
N ILE A 496 30.66 36.17 10.50
CA ILE A 496 31.59 35.06 10.19
C ILE A 496 32.27 35.30 8.85
N MET A 497 31.50 35.71 7.82
CA MET A 497 32.07 35.99 6.50
C MET A 497 33.10 37.11 6.56
N LYS A 498 32.81 38.22 7.26
CA LYS A 498 33.77 39.33 7.46
C LYS A 498 35.06 38.86 8.14
N LEU A 499 34.95 38.02 9.17
CA LEU A 499 36.11 37.43 9.87
C LEU A 499 36.94 36.53 8.95
N LYS A 500 36.28 35.71 8.14
CA LYS A 500 36.94 34.85 7.14
C LYS A 500 37.71 35.68 6.11
N THR A 501 37.09 36.75 5.60
CA THR A 501 37.73 37.66 4.63
C THR A 501 38.94 38.35 5.26
N SER A 502 38.83 38.85 6.50
CA SER A 502 39.96 39.52 7.16
C SER A 502 41.13 38.57 7.42
N LEU A 503 40.86 37.31 7.79
CA LEU A 503 41.88 36.26 7.94
C LEU A 503 42.55 35.92 6.61
N TRP A 504 41.79 35.85 5.52
CA TRP A 504 42.32 35.64 4.18
C TRP A 504 43.27 36.76 3.76
N PHE A 505 42.88 38.03 3.97
CA PHE A 505 43.73 39.19 3.71
C PHE A 505 45.02 39.14 4.54
N LYS A 506 44.93 38.86 5.85
CA LYS A 506 46.11 38.71 6.72
C LYS A 506 47.05 37.61 6.23
N ARG A 507 46.54 36.46 5.79
CA ARG A 507 47.35 35.33 5.31
C ARG A 507 48.14 35.64 4.02
N ILE A 508 47.57 36.42 3.12
CA ILE A 508 48.14 36.68 1.78
C ILE A 508 49.04 37.91 1.76
N PHE A 509 48.62 38.99 2.42
CA PHE A 509 49.28 40.29 2.28
C PHE A 509 50.22 40.63 3.44
N ASN A 510 50.10 39.94 4.59
CA ASN A 510 50.99 40.21 5.71
C ASN A 510 52.31 39.44 5.58
N ARG A 511 53.39 40.17 5.25
CA ARG A 511 54.72 39.59 5.02
C ARG A 511 55.43 39.14 6.31
N SER A 512 54.93 39.53 7.49
CA SER A 512 55.54 39.20 8.79
C SER A 512 55.09 37.86 9.40
N ILE A 513 54.21 37.11 8.73
CA ILE A 513 53.66 35.84 9.24
C ILE A 513 54.50 34.65 8.73
N ASN A 514 54.93 33.77 9.64
CA ASN A 514 55.66 32.55 9.30
C ASN A 514 54.76 31.52 8.57
N GLU A 515 55.35 30.48 7.97
CA GLU A 515 54.57 29.46 7.23
C GLU A 515 53.62 28.64 8.12
N LYS A 516 54.02 28.34 9.35
CA LYS A 516 53.21 27.57 10.32
C LYS A 516 51.92 28.32 10.68
N ASP A 517 52.02 29.62 10.89
CA ASP A 517 50.90 30.51 11.21
C ASP A 517 49.99 30.73 9.99
N LYS A 518 50.56 30.79 8.78
CA LYS A 518 49.77 30.77 7.53
C LYS A 518 48.93 29.50 7.40
N LEU A 519 49.48 28.33 7.78
CA LEU A 519 48.77 27.06 7.79
C LEU A 519 47.67 27.06 8.86
N ASN A 520 47.96 27.54 10.07
CA ASN A 520 46.98 27.67 11.15
C ASN A 520 45.80 28.58 10.76
N ILE A 521 46.06 29.74 10.13
CA ILE A 521 45.03 30.64 9.61
C ILE A 521 44.18 29.95 8.54
N LYS A 522 44.81 29.17 7.65
CA LYS A 522 44.10 28.39 6.61
C LYS A 522 43.15 27.37 7.25
N ASN A 523 43.63 26.63 8.25
CA ASN A 523 42.84 25.62 8.96
C ASN A 523 41.68 26.26 9.73
N PHE A 524 41.93 27.36 10.44
CA PHE A 524 40.87 28.11 11.15
C PHE A 524 39.83 28.69 10.18
N SER A 525 40.25 29.21 9.02
CA SER A 525 39.35 29.68 7.96
C SER A 525 38.48 28.55 7.39
N ALA A 526 39.03 27.35 7.24
CA ALA A 526 38.28 26.16 6.84
C ALA A 526 37.28 25.75 7.93
N ASN A 527 37.66 25.81 9.20
CA ASN A 527 36.80 25.55 10.34
C ASN A 527 35.62 26.55 10.43
N LEU A 528 35.86 27.85 10.22
CA LEU A 528 34.79 28.86 10.11
C LEU A 528 33.83 28.58 8.93
N LYS A 529 34.35 28.03 7.82
CA LYS A 529 33.51 27.62 6.69
C LYS A 529 32.53 26.52 7.10
N LYS A 530 32.99 25.52 7.87
CA LYS A 530 32.14 24.43 8.38
C LYS A 530 30.97 24.95 9.23
N ILE A 531 31.20 25.99 10.05
CA ILE A 531 30.12 26.63 10.83
C ILE A 531 29.04 27.20 9.90
N ILE A 532 29.44 27.93 8.85
CA ILE A 532 28.49 28.52 7.88
C ILE A 532 27.73 27.42 7.14
N GLU A 533 28.45 26.41 6.65
CA GLU A 533 27.84 25.27 5.94
C GLU A 533 26.80 24.56 6.81
N LYS A 534 27.10 24.35 8.10
CA LYS A 534 26.12 23.78 9.05
C LYS A 534 24.88 24.66 9.19
N PHE A 535 25.03 25.98 9.30
CA PHE A 535 23.87 26.89 9.28
C PHE A 535 23.03 26.77 8.01
N GLU A 536 23.67 26.76 6.84
CA GLU A 536 22.98 26.65 5.56
C GLU A 536 22.24 25.31 5.42
N MET A 537 22.82 24.22 5.92
CA MET A 537 22.19 22.89 5.92
C MET A 537 20.93 22.82 6.79
N PHE A 538 20.88 23.52 7.93
CA PHE A 538 19.75 23.49 8.86
C PHE A 538 18.74 24.64 8.70
N ASP A 539 19.02 25.64 7.85
CA ASP A 539 18.16 26.81 7.62
C ASP A 539 16.70 26.43 7.30
N PHE A 540 16.48 25.29 6.64
CA PHE A 540 15.15 24.84 6.24
C PHE A 540 14.20 24.66 7.44
N VAL A 541 14.72 24.27 8.61
CA VAL A 541 13.91 24.04 9.82
C VAL A 541 13.21 25.34 10.22
N PHE A 542 13.97 26.43 10.38
CA PHE A 542 13.40 27.72 10.75
C PHE A 542 12.62 28.36 9.59
N ASN A 543 13.05 28.16 8.34
CA ASN A 543 12.32 28.66 7.18
C ASN A 543 10.89 28.09 7.09
N ASN A 544 10.65 26.84 7.52
CA ASN A 544 9.30 26.29 7.57
C ASN A 544 8.43 27.01 8.61
N VAL A 545 8.98 27.45 9.74
CA VAL A 545 8.26 28.29 10.72
C VAL A 545 7.85 29.62 10.09
N ILE A 546 8.75 30.25 9.31
CA ILE A 546 8.44 31.49 8.59
C ILE A 546 7.34 31.28 7.54
N VAL A 547 7.36 30.16 6.81
CA VAL A 547 6.30 29.79 5.86
C VAL A 547 4.95 29.64 6.60
N LEU A 548 4.95 28.98 7.76
CA LEU A 548 3.76 28.83 8.60
C LEU A 548 3.24 30.18 9.09
N LYS A 549 4.10 31.05 9.62
CA LYS A 549 3.77 32.42 10.03
C LYS A 549 3.14 33.22 8.89
N ASN A 550 3.78 33.21 7.73
CA ASN A 550 3.32 33.96 6.57
C ASN A 550 1.95 33.47 6.07
N SER A 551 1.63 32.19 6.29
CA SER A 551 0.32 31.62 5.91
C SER A 551 -0.86 32.22 6.69
N LEU A 552 -0.63 32.83 7.87
CA LEU A 552 -1.67 33.49 8.67
C LEU A 552 -2.18 34.79 8.05
N VAL A 553 -1.31 35.51 7.34
CA VAL A 553 -1.56 36.88 6.83
C VAL A 553 -2.05 36.88 5.38
N LEU A 554 -1.95 35.75 4.68
CA LEU A 554 -2.42 35.63 3.30
C LEU A 554 -3.93 35.88 3.22
N ALA A 555 -4.35 36.90 2.46
CA ALA A 555 -5.77 37.16 2.17
C ALA A 555 -6.38 36.13 1.20
N LYS A 556 -5.54 35.38 0.47
CA LYS A 556 -5.93 34.36 -0.51
C LYS A 556 -5.82 32.95 0.07
N LYS A 557 -6.50 31.99 -0.59
CA LYS A 557 -6.39 30.55 -0.31
C LYS A 557 -4.93 30.09 -0.29
N VAL A 558 -4.60 29.20 0.65
CA VAL A 558 -3.25 28.61 0.76
C VAL A 558 -2.92 27.86 -0.53
N SER A 559 -1.77 28.15 -1.13
CA SER A 559 -1.38 27.53 -2.39
C SER A 559 -0.99 26.05 -2.19
N ASN A 560 -1.20 25.22 -3.21
CA ASN A 560 -0.79 23.81 -3.17
C ASN A 560 0.72 23.67 -2.91
N LYS A 561 1.54 24.60 -3.38
CA LYS A 561 3.00 24.62 -3.13
C LYS A 561 3.35 24.78 -1.65
N ILE A 562 2.59 25.60 -0.91
CA ILE A 562 2.78 25.76 0.54
C ILE A 562 2.32 24.50 1.26
N LEU A 563 1.14 23.96 0.90
CA LEU A 563 0.63 22.72 1.48
C LEU A 563 1.58 21.54 1.26
N HIS A 564 2.20 21.45 0.09
CA HIS A 564 3.18 20.42 -0.19
C HIS A 564 4.42 20.52 0.70
N LYS A 565 4.95 21.73 0.93
CA LYS A 565 6.08 21.93 1.85
C LYS A 565 5.73 21.56 3.29
N LEU A 566 4.54 21.95 3.74
CA LEU A 566 4.06 21.60 5.08
C LEU A 566 3.85 20.09 5.22
N ASP A 567 3.30 19.42 4.19
CA ASP A 567 3.16 17.96 4.18
C ASP A 567 4.51 17.24 4.21
N GLN A 568 5.50 17.74 3.47
CA GLN A 568 6.86 17.19 3.52
C GLN A 568 7.48 17.32 4.91
N PHE A 569 7.22 18.43 5.61
CA PHE A 569 7.74 18.65 6.96
C PHE A 569 6.99 17.81 8.01
N ASP A 570 5.66 17.65 7.87
CA ASP A 570 4.84 16.69 8.63
C ASP A 570 5.41 15.28 8.52
N ARG A 571 5.69 14.83 7.29
CA ARG A 571 6.33 13.55 7.02
C ARG A 571 7.70 13.42 7.66
N LEU A 572 8.50 14.48 7.62
CA LEU A 572 9.82 14.48 8.23
C LEU A 572 9.73 14.26 9.76
N ILE A 573 8.79 14.93 10.42
CA ILE A 573 8.53 14.78 11.86
C ILE A 573 8.05 13.37 12.17
N GLU A 574 7.10 12.84 11.39
CA GLU A 574 6.58 11.48 11.54
C GLU A 574 7.71 10.42 11.49
N ILE A 575 8.73 10.62 10.64
CA ILE A 575 9.91 9.72 10.59
C ILE A 575 10.66 9.71 11.93
N PHE A 576 10.90 10.87 12.52
CA PHE A 576 11.71 10.99 13.73
C PHE A 576 10.96 10.57 14.98
N GLU A 577 9.68 10.95 15.11
CA GLU A 577 8.82 10.52 16.21
C GLU A 577 8.70 8.99 16.24
N LYS A 578 8.42 8.36 15.08
CA LYS A 578 8.28 6.89 14.99
C LYS A 578 9.60 6.13 15.14
N SER A 579 10.73 6.75 14.79
CA SER A 579 12.05 6.12 14.96
C SER A 579 12.60 6.23 16.38
N SER A 580 11.92 6.97 17.28
CA SER A 580 12.33 7.15 18.68
C SER A 580 13.76 7.72 18.84
N ILE A 581 14.23 8.50 17.85
CA ILE A 581 15.56 9.11 17.87
C ILE A 581 15.51 10.43 18.62
N ASN A 582 16.38 10.60 19.62
CA ASN A 582 16.51 11.87 20.33
C ASN A 582 16.93 13.00 19.36
N THR A 583 16.27 14.16 19.47
CA THR A 583 16.52 15.35 18.63
C THR A 583 17.98 15.78 18.61
N LYS A 584 18.73 15.63 19.72
CA LYS A 584 20.17 15.92 19.79
C LYS A 584 21.02 15.01 18.91
N SER A 585 20.55 13.81 18.61
CA SER A 585 21.25 12.88 17.70
C SER A 585 21.03 13.26 16.24
N LEU A 586 19.95 13.99 15.93
CA LEU A 586 19.61 14.40 14.56
C LEU A 586 20.54 15.50 14.00
N ILE A 587 21.25 16.20 14.89
CA ILE A 587 22.22 17.25 14.57
C ILE A 587 23.68 16.77 14.56
N ARG A 588 23.88 15.47 14.77
CA ARG A 588 25.19 14.81 14.70
C ARG A 588 25.25 13.89 13.49
N PRO A 589 26.45 13.54 12.98
CA PRO A 589 26.57 12.60 11.87
C PRO A 589 25.90 11.24 12.15
N TYR A 590 25.47 10.55 11.09
CA TYR A 590 24.85 9.23 11.17
C TYR A 590 25.67 8.23 11.99
N GLU A 591 27.00 8.30 11.96
CA GLU A 591 27.92 7.46 12.76
C GLU A 591 27.57 7.43 14.25
N ASN A 592 27.02 8.52 14.78
CA ASN A 592 26.69 8.66 16.19
C ASN A 592 25.32 8.05 16.55
N ILE A 593 24.57 7.52 15.58
CA ILE A 593 23.30 6.85 15.77
C ILE A 593 23.52 5.34 15.76
N SER A 594 22.95 4.64 16.73
CA SER A 594 22.95 3.16 16.77
C SER A 594 22.36 2.58 15.48
N LYS A 595 22.96 1.49 14.98
CA LYS A 595 22.52 0.80 13.75
C LYS A 595 21.01 0.53 13.69
N ILE A 596 20.41 0.06 14.79
CA ILE A 596 18.97 -0.19 14.89
C ILE A 596 18.11 1.05 14.58
N ASN A 597 18.49 2.20 15.14
CA ASN A 597 17.78 3.46 14.91
C ASN A 597 17.95 3.96 13.48
N LYS A 598 19.13 3.75 12.86
CA LYS A 598 19.33 4.04 11.43
C LYS A 598 18.38 3.18 10.57
N LEU A 599 18.29 1.89 10.85
CA LEU A 599 17.40 0.96 10.15
C LEU A 599 15.93 1.37 10.30
N LYS A 600 15.47 1.60 11.54
CA LYS A 600 14.10 2.06 11.82
C LYS A 600 13.77 3.34 11.04
N MET A 601 14.65 4.34 11.10
CA MET A 601 14.45 5.62 10.40
C MET A 601 14.41 5.45 8.87
N ASN A 602 15.33 4.67 8.30
CA ASN A 602 15.36 4.39 6.86
C ASN A 602 14.12 3.59 6.41
N PHE A 603 13.67 2.66 7.25
CA PHE A 603 12.47 1.87 7.02
C PHE A 603 11.21 2.73 7.07
N ILE A 604 11.04 3.56 8.11
CA ILE A 604 9.89 4.48 8.22
C ILE A 604 9.83 5.43 7.02
N SER A 605 10.98 5.97 6.61
CA SER A 605 11.09 6.79 5.40
C SER A 605 10.65 6.04 4.14
N SER A 606 10.90 4.73 4.08
CA SER A 606 10.48 3.85 2.98
C SER A 606 8.96 3.59 2.99
N ILE A 607 8.34 3.46 4.16
CA ILE A 607 6.89 3.21 4.26
C ILE A 607 6.03 4.47 4.29
N ILE A 608 6.62 5.68 4.39
CA ILE A 608 5.87 6.92 4.59
C ILE A 608 4.91 7.27 3.45
N LYS A 609 5.22 6.79 2.24
CA LYS A 609 4.35 6.91 1.07
C LYS A 609 3.15 5.94 1.11
N LYS A 610 3.09 5.09 2.12
CA LYS A 610 2.11 4.00 2.29
C LYS A 610 2.07 3.08 1.07
N PRO A 611 3.21 2.44 0.71
CA PRO A 611 3.21 1.42 -0.34
C PRO A 611 2.23 0.30 0.04
N LYS A 612 1.66 -0.39 -0.96
CA LYS A 612 0.78 -1.54 -0.67
C LYS A 612 1.58 -2.78 -0.24
N LEU A 613 2.85 -2.83 -0.64
CA LEU A 613 3.77 -3.93 -0.37
C LEU A 613 5.17 -3.36 -0.10
N ILE A 614 5.83 -3.86 0.94
CA ILE A 614 7.25 -3.66 1.18
C ILE A 614 8.00 -4.99 1.16
N ILE A 615 9.11 -5.02 0.43
CA ILE A 615 10.04 -6.14 0.39
C ILE A 615 11.27 -5.74 1.19
N ILE A 616 11.49 -6.41 2.31
CA ILE A 616 12.67 -6.23 3.16
C ILE A 616 13.66 -7.34 2.79
N ALA A 617 14.84 -6.95 2.32
CA ALA A 617 15.95 -7.86 2.14
C ALA A 617 16.93 -7.73 3.31
N ASP A 618 17.17 -8.86 3.96
CA ASP A 618 18.15 -8.98 5.03
C ASP A 618 19.57 -8.72 4.52
N ASP A 619 20.43 -8.29 5.45
CA ASP A 619 21.85 -8.14 5.26
C ASP A 619 22.61 -9.22 6.05
N PRO A 620 23.25 -10.19 5.37
CA PRO A 620 24.08 -11.21 6.01
C PRO A 620 25.26 -10.64 6.80
N ASP A 621 25.71 -9.42 6.49
CA ASP A 621 26.86 -8.81 7.16
C ASP A 621 26.50 -8.27 8.56
N ILE A 622 25.20 -8.14 8.87
CA ILE A 622 24.71 -7.86 10.23
C ILE A 622 24.72 -9.17 11.03
N LYS A 623 25.78 -9.40 11.81
CA LYS A 623 25.94 -10.61 12.64
C LYS A 623 25.11 -10.63 13.93
N ASP A 624 24.58 -9.48 14.36
CA ASP A 624 23.80 -9.36 15.59
C ASP A 624 22.33 -9.74 15.32
N THR A 625 21.99 -11.00 15.58
CA THR A 625 20.63 -11.53 15.38
C THR A 625 19.60 -10.81 16.26
N LYS A 626 19.96 -10.39 17.49
CA LYS A 626 19.05 -9.67 18.38
C LYS A 626 18.64 -8.33 17.78
N LEU A 627 19.58 -7.63 17.14
CA LEU A 627 19.29 -6.39 16.42
C LEU A 627 18.30 -6.63 15.27
N LYS A 628 18.46 -7.72 14.51
CA LYS A 628 17.53 -8.08 13.43
C LYS A 628 16.12 -8.39 13.96
N PHE A 629 16.01 -9.14 15.06
CA PHE A 629 14.74 -9.37 15.75
C PHE A 629 14.05 -8.07 16.18
N GLU A 630 14.80 -7.18 16.85
CA GLU A 630 14.25 -5.90 17.30
C GLU A 630 13.78 -5.04 16.12
N PHE A 631 14.51 -5.06 15.01
CA PHE A 631 14.14 -4.37 13.78
C PHE A 631 12.85 -4.95 13.17
N LEU A 632 12.78 -6.27 12.99
CA LEU A 632 11.62 -6.94 12.39
C LEU A 632 10.34 -6.70 13.19
N ARG A 633 10.43 -6.81 14.52
CA ARG A 633 9.30 -6.50 15.41
C ARG A 633 8.78 -5.09 15.17
N ALA A 634 9.67 -4.08 15.19
CA ALA A 634 9.29 -2.69 14.95
C ALA A 634 8.73 -2.49 13.52
N ALA A 635 9.30 -3.18 12.53
CA ALA A 635 8.83 -3.12 11.14
C ALA A 635 7.42 -3.70 10.98
N PHE A 636 7.11 -4.81 11.63
CA PHE A 636 5.77 -5.42 11.62
C PHE A 636 4.73 -4.54 12.28
N GLU A 637 5.00 -4.01 13.47
CA GLU A 637 4.09 -3.10 14.17
C GLU A 637 3.73 -1.88 13.29
N LEU A 638 4.71 -1.28 12.63
CA LEU A 638 4.52 -0.15 11.72
C LEU A 638 3.74 -0.52 10.45
N CYS A 639 4.02 -1.68 9.86
CA CYS A 639 3.32 -2.19 8.69
C CYS A 639 1.86 -2.52 8.99
N GLU A 640 1.58 -3.13 10.14
CA GLU A 640 0.23 -3.48 10.58
C GLU A 640 -0.63 -2.23 10.78
N GLN A 641 -0.13 -1.25 11.53
CA GLN A 641 -0.80 0.05 11.73
C GLN A 641 -1.11 0.75 10.40
N SER A 642 -0.24 0.58 9.42
CA SER A 642 -0.33 1.22 8.11
C SER A 642 -1.06 0.37 7.06
N LYS A 643 -1.46 -0.86 7.38
CA LYS A 643 -2.04 -1.86 6.46
C LYS A 643 -1.16 -2.13 5.23
N ILE A 644 0.14 -2.23 5.47
CA ILE A 644 1.16 -2.51 4.45
C ILE A 644 1.51 -4.00 4.52
N ASN A 645 1.46 -4.68 3.39
CA ASN A 645 1.88 -6.08 3.31
C ASN A 645 3.42 -6.17 3.30
N ILE A 646 3.96 -7.23 3.90
CA ILE A 646 5.40 -7.37 4.09
C ILE A 646 5.90 -8.72 3.57
N ILE A 647 7.04 -8.66 2.89
CA ILE A 647 7.84 -9.82 2.51
C ILE A 647 9.21 -9.63 3.14
N PHE A 648 9.69 -10.64 3.87
CA PHE A 648 11.05 -10.67 4.38
C PHE A 648 11.87 -11.73 3.66
N VAL A 649 13.03 -11.35 3.13
CA VAL A 649 13.95 -12.25 2.43
C VAL A 649 15.21 -12.39 3.27
N THR A 650 15.54 -13.59 3.74
CA THR A 650 16.69 -13.83 4.63
C THR A 650 17.35 -15.19 4.37
N GLN A 651 18.59 -15.34 4.86
CA GLN A 651 19.28 -16.61 5.01
C GLN A 651 19.16 -17.18 6.43
N ASP A 652 18.67 -16.38 7.37
CA ASP A 652 18.65 -16.69 8.79
C ASP A 652 17.33 -17.37 9.16
N LYS A 653 17.42 -18.66 9.48
CA LYS A 653 16.28 -19.50 9.84
C LYS A 653 15.68 -19.11 11.19
N GLU A 654 16.51 -18.78 12.17
CA GLU A 654 16.05 -18.42 13.53
C GLU A 654 15.13 -17.19 13.44
N LEU A 655 15.47 -16.21 12.60
CA LEU A 655 14.59 -15.07 12.34
C LEU A 655 13.24 -15.45 11.73
N VAL A 656 13.15 -16.55 10.98
CA VAL A 656 11.89 -16.96 10.37
C VAL A 656 11.05 -17.78 11.36
N GLU A 657 11.69 -18.62 12.18
CA GLU A 657 11.02 -19.46 13.19
C GLU A 657 10.48 -18.66 14.38
N ASP A 658 11.27 -17.70 14.89
CA ASP A 658 10.95 -16.97 16.10
C ASP A 658 10.13 -15.68 15.86
N ASN A 659 9.76 -15.39 14.62
CA ASN A 659 8.92 -14.24 14.26
C ASN A 659 7.54 -14.65 13.76
N GLU A 660 6.61 -13.70 13.80
CA GLU A 660 5.21 -13.91 13.43
C GLU A 660 4.99 -13.96 11.90
N PHE A 661 5.58 -14.91 11.18
CA PHE A 661 5.27 -15.15 9.77
C PHE A 661 4.09 -16.12 9.61
N ASP A 662 3.29 -15.94 8.56
CA ASP A 662 2.14 -16.81 8.25
C ASP A 662 2.47 -17.80 7.11
N TYR A 663 3.33 -17.39 6.19
CA TYR A 663 3.60 -18.12 4.95
C TYR A 663 5.08 -18.09 4.61
N ILE A 664 5.62 -19.18 4.07
CA ILE A 664 7.04 -19.30 3.75
C ILE A 664 7.27 -19.82 2.34
N TYR A 665 8.33 -19.32 1.69
CA TYR A 665 8.93 -19.89 0.49
C TYR A 665 10.35 -20.32 0.80
N LEU A 666 10.67 -21.59 0.55
CA LEU A 666 11.99 -22.18 0.72
C LEU A 666 12.71 -22.24 -0.63
N ILE A 667 13.88 -21.59 -0.68
CA ILE A 667 14.73 -21.53 -1.87
C ILE A 667 16.05 -22.24 -1.57
N ALA A 668 16.41 -23.16 -2.45
CA ALA A 668 17.68 -23.88 -2.41
C ALA A 668 18.24 -24.09 -3.83
N ASN A 669 19.56 -23.96 -3.94
CA ASN A 669 20.33 -23.89 -5.16
C ASN A 669 19.76 -22.92 -6.22
N ASN A 670 19.32 -21.72 -5.83
CA ASN A 670 18.66 -20.73 -6.68
C ASN A 670 17.31 -21.20 -7.28
N LYS A 671 16.76 -22.31 -6.78
CA LYS A 671 15.47 -22.88 -7.21
C LYS A 671 14.47 -22.77 -6.07
N GLU A 672 13.23 -22.48 -6.41
CA GLU A 672 12.12 -22.58 -5.46
C GLU A 672 11.76 -24.05 -5.27
N VAL A 673 11.67 -24.51 -4.03
CA VAL A 673 11.60 -25.96 -3.75
C VAL A 673 10.37 -26.34 -2.95
N GLU A 674 10.02 -25.56 -1.92
CA GLU A 674 8.81 -25.77 -1.12
C GLU A 674 8.21 -24.45 -0.69
N PHE A 675 6.90 -24.42 -0.50
CA PHE A 675 6.22 -23.24 0.02
C PHE A 675 4.86 -23.61 0.64
N GLY A 676 4.35 -22.77 1.52
CA GLY A 676 3.14 -23.08 2.26
C GLY A 676 2.96 -22.31 3.56
N ASP A 677 2.04 -22.78 4.39
CA ASP A 677 1.94 -22.34 5.78
C ASP A 677 3.29 -22.52 6.49
N LEU A 678 3.71 -21.52 7.27
CA LEU A 678 5.01 -21.52 7.93
C LEU A 678 5.23 -22.79 8.77
N LYS A 679 4.25 -23.13 9.61
CA LYS A 679 4.38 -24.21 10.59
C LYS A 679 4.37 -25.56 9.88
N GLU A 680 3.49 -25.72 8.90
CA GLU A 680 3.39 -26.96 8.15
C GLU A 680 4.69 -27.25 7.39
N VAL A 681 5.18 -26.27 6.63
CA VAL A 681 6.37 -26.45 5.78
C VAL A 681 7.64 -26.68 6.62
N LEU A 682 7.83 -25.95 7.71
CA LEU A 682 9.04 -26.08 8.53
C LEU A 682 9.04 -27.36 9.39
N ASN A 683 7.88 -27.78 9.90
CA ASN A 683 7.80 -29.00 10.71
C ASN A 683 7.82 -30.26 9.84
N ASN A 684 7.21 -30.21 8.65
CA ASN A 684 7.08 -31.34 7.73
C ASN A 684 7.90 -31.16 6.44
N THR A 685 9.10 -30.58 6.52
CA THR A 685 9.93 -30.36 5.32
C THR A 685 10.28 -31.69 4.63
N ILE A 686 9.94 -31.81 3.35
CA ILE A 686 10.08 -33.05 2.57
C ILE A 686 11.38 -33.08 1.77
N ASN A 687 11.82 -31.92 1.29
CA ASN A 687 12.96 -31.79 0.41
C ASN A 687 14.24 -32.11 1.17
N PRO A 688 15.04 -33.10 0.70
CA PRO A 688 16.23 -33.53 1.42
C PRO A 688 17.29 -32.42 1.57
N GLU A 689 17.42 -31.53 0.56
CA GLU A 689 18.39 -30.44 0.62
C GLU A 689 18.05 -29.48 1.75
N ILE A 690 16.80 -29.05 1.82
CA ILE A 690 16.35 -28.11 2.82
C ILE A 690 16.30 -28.78 4.20
N LYS A 691 15.77 -30.01 4.30
CA LYS A 691 15.75 -30.80 5.54
C LYS A 691 17.15 -30.92 6.14
N SER A 692 18.17 -31.14 5.32
CA SER A 692 19.56 -31.21 5.78
C SER A 692 20.12 -29.90 6.33
N LYS A 693 19.79 -28.76 5.71
CA LYS A 693 20.26 -27.44 6.13
C LYS A 693 19.45 -26.90 7.30
N ILE A 694 18.21 -27.35 7.44
CA ILE A 694 17.32 -27.06 8.57
C ILE A 694 17.73 -27.89 9.81
N ASN A 695 18.18 -29.13 9.62
CA ASN A 695 18.52 -30.08 10.69
C ASN A 695 20.03 -30.31 10.89
N ASP A 696 20.90 -29.56 10.19
CA ASP A 696 22.36 -29.71 10.18
C ASP A 696 22.86 -31.17 9.92
N GLN A 697 22.25 -31.85 8.94
CA GLN A 697 22.61 -33.24 8.55
C GLN A 697 23.41 -33.27 7.24
N ALA A 698 24.33 -34.23 7.10
CA ALA A 698 25.12 -34.38 5.86
C ALA A 698 24.33 -35.11 4.76
N ILE A 699 24.38 -34.61 3.52
CA ILE A 699 23.73 -35.21 2.33
C ILE A 699 24.75 -35.96 1.46
N SER A 700 24.32 -37.07 0.86
CA SER A 700 25.00 -37.71 -0.27
C SER A 700 25.11 -36.80 -1.51
N GLN A 701 26.25 -36.85 -2.20
CA GLN A 701 26.54 -36.02 -3.39
C GLN A 701 25.66 -36.31 -4.62
N GLU A 702 24.91 -37.42 -4.63
CA GLU A 702 24.02 -37.79 -5.75
C GLU A 702 22.76 -36.91 -5.84
N ILE A 703 22.23 -36.43 -4.71
CA ILE A 703 21.05 -35.54 -4.67
C ILE A 703 21.40 -34.13 -5.22
N ILE A 704 22.65 -33.70 -5.04
CA ILE A 704 23.17 -32.38 -5.45
C ILE A 704 23.42 -32.33 -6.97
N ARG A 705 23.64 -33.46 -7.64
CA ARG A 705 24.07 -33.52 -9.06
C ARG A 705 22.95 -33.42 -10.11
N SER A 706 21.67 -33.37 -9.74
CA SER A 706 20.54 -33.38 -10.68
C SER A 706 19.94 -32.00 -11.04
N GLN A 707 20.68 -30.92 -10.82
CA GLN A 707 20.18 -29.53 -10.94
C GLN A 707 19.64 -29.14 -12.33
N LYS A 708 20.01 -29.83 -13.41
CA LYS A 708 19.47 -29.55 -14.76
C LYS A 708 18.04 -30.07 -14.98
N GLU A 709 17.57 -31.00 -14.15
CA GLU A 709 16.22 -31.57 -14.27
C GLU A 709 15.13 -30.67 -13.67
N PHE A 710 15.51 -29.74 -12.77
CA PHE A 710 14.59 -28.79 -12.14
C PHE A 710 13.86 -27.87 -13.12
N VAL A 711 14.38 -27.68 -14.34
CA VAL A 711 13.69 -27.00 -15.44
C VAL A 711 12.32 -27.62 -15.76
N PHE A 712 12.15 -28.92 -15.45
CA PHE A 712 10.94 -29.71 -15.67
C PHE A 712 10.17 -30.01 -14.38
N SER A 713 10.38 -29.22 -13.33
CA SER A 713 9.63 -29.35 -12.09
C SER A 713 8.15 -28.98 -12.29
N ASP A 714 7.30 -29.58 -11.47
CA ASP A 714 5.88 -29.26 -11.33
C ASP A 714 5.58 -28.99 -9.85
N ILE A 715 4.45 -28.31 -9.61
CA ILE A 715 3.94 -28.06 -8.25
C ILE A 715 3.06 -29.25 -7.85
N TYR A 716 3.39 -29.89 -6.74
CA TYR A 716 2.61 -30.93 -6.08
C TYR A 716 2.04 -30.40 -4.78
N ASP A 717 0.79 -30.77 -4.52
CA ASP A 717 0.07 -30.51 -3.26
C ASP A 717 0.26 -31.74 -2.37
N VAL A 718 0.78 -31.57 -1.16
CA VAL A 718 1.11 -32.68 -0.26
C VAL A 718 0.10 -32.80 0.87
N ASP A 719 -0.04 -31.74 1.65
CA ASP A 719 -0.91 -31.63 2.83
C ASP A 719 -1.49 -30.20 2.92
N GLU A 720 -2.23 -29.87 3.99
CA GLU A 720 -2.98 -28.60 4.11
C GLU A 720 -2.08 -27.36 3.91
N GLU A 721 -2.17 -26.78 2.71
CA GLU A 721 -1.39 -25.62 2.27
C GLU A 721 0.14 -25.83 2.21
N HIS A 722 0.63 -27.07 2.03
CA HIS A 722 2.05 -27.38 1.78
C HIS A 722 2.27 -27.88 0.36
N TYR A 723 3.12 -27.16 -0.37
CA TYR A 723 3.41 -27.43 -1.78
C TYR A 723 4.89 -27.68 -2.01
N ILE A 724 5.19 -28.62 -2.91
CA ILE A 724 6.55 -28.96 -3.33
C ILE A 724 6.72 -28.71 -4.82
N ILE A 725 7.84 -28.12 -5.19
CA ILE A 725 8.28 -27.92 -6.56
C ILE A 725 9.43 -28.87 -6.85
N THR A 726 9.16 -29.89 -7.66
CA THR A 726 10.19 -30.88 -8.01
C THR A 726 9.82 -31.64 -9.29
N PRO A 727 10.77 -32.28 -9.99
CA PRO A 727 10.43 -33.25 -11.02
C PRO A 727 9.67 -34.46 -10.46
N SER A 728 8.75 -35.05 -11.23
CA SER A 728 7.90 -36.18 -10.81
C SER A 728 8.66 -37.38 -10.26
N LYS A 729 9.86 -37.65 -10.81
CA LYS A 729 10.77 -38.70 -10.35
C LYS A 729 11.15 -38.50 -8.87
N TYR A 730 11.55 -37.28 -8.51
CA TYR A 730 11.99 -36.96 -7.14
C TYR A 730 10.81 -36.83 -6.18
N PHE A 731 9.66 -36.32 -6.64
CA PHE A 731 8.45 -36.29 -5.82
C PHE A 731 8.11 -37.68 -5.26
N LYS A 732 8.08 -38.71 -6.12
CA LYS A 732 7.80 -40.09 -5.70
C LYS A 732 8.83 -40.62 -4.70
N LEU A 733 10.11 -40.38 -4.96
CA LEU A 733 11.21 -40.81 -4.08
C LEU A 733 11.12 -40.16 -2.70
N TRP A 734 10.91 -38.85 -2.64
CA TRP A 734 10.85 -38.12 -1.37
C TRP A 734 9.60 -38.48 -0.56
N MET A 735 8.45 -38.66 -1.22
CA MET A 735 7.22 -39.10 -0.55
C MET A 735 7.31 -40.54 -0.01
N GLN A 736 8.06 -41.44 -0.65
CA GLN A 736 8.31 -42.78 -0.13
C GLN A 736 9.17 -42.76 1.15
N GLY A 737 10.21 -41.92 1.17
CA GLY A 737 11.03 -41.70 2.36
C GLY A 737 10.25 -41.05 3.51
N HIS A 738 9.35 -40.11 3.20
CA HIS A 738 8.54 -39.40 4.19
C HIS A 738 7.43 -40.28 4.82
N LYS A 739 6.88 -41.25 4.07
CA LYS A 739 5.87 -42.19 4.58
C LYS A 739 6.46 -43.36 5.38
N ASN A 740 7.73 -43.71 5.19
CA ASN A 740 8.38 -44.80 5.93
C ASN A 740 8.67 -44.48 7.41
N GLU A 741 8.48 -43.23 7.86
CA GLU A 741 8.42 -42.90 9.30
C GLU A 741 7.04 -43.26 9.92
N ASN A 742 6.02 -43.58 9.11
CA ASN A 742 4.69 -44.03 9.55
C ASN A 742 4.16 -45.21 8.70
N ASN A 743 4.54 -46.43 9.12
CA ASN A 743 4.02 -47.74 8.70
C ASN A 743 4.14 -48.20 7.22
N SER A 744 4.60 -49.44 7.12
CA SER A 744 4.91 -50.27 5.95
C SER A 744 3.88 -50.29 4.82
N LEU A 745 4.36 -50.22 3.57
CA LEU A 745 3.89 -51.09 2.48
C LEU A 745 4.99 -51.27 1.42
N LEU A 746 5.07 -52.52 0.96
CA LEU A 746 6.16 -53.17 0.24
C LEU A 746 6.37 -52.71 -1.21
N VAL A 747 7.60 -52.96 -1.65
CA VAL A 747 8.17 -52.91 -3.01
C VAL A 747 7.34 -53.69 -4.02
N THR A 748 7.21 -53.18 -5.25
CA THR A 748 7.28 -54.02 -6.47
C THR A 748 7.95 -53.28 -7.61
N ASP A 749 8.85 -54.00 -8.27
CA ASP A 749 9.77 -53.61 -9.35
C ASP A 749 9.17 -52.91 -10.57
N GLU A 750 10.03 -52.18 -11.29
CA GLU A 750 9.82 -51.48 -12.58
C GLU A 750 9.49 -52.41 -13.78
N LEU A 751 8.93 -53.60 -13.56
CA LEU A 751 8.51 -54.53 -14.61
C LEU A 751 6.99 -54.84 -14.61
N SER A 752 6.20 -54.27 -13.69
CA SER A 752 4.76 -54.57 -13.56
C SER A 752 3.80 -53.47 -14.07
N GLN A 753 4.29 -52.36 -14.64
CA GLN A 753 3.43 -51.33 -15.26
C GLN A 753 2.94 -51.68 -16.67
N GLU A 754 3.38 -52.79 -17.26
CA GLU A 754 2.89 -53.21 -18.58
C GLU A 754 1.52 -53.92 -18.55
N LYS A 755 0.89 -54.13 -17.38
CA LYS A 755 -0.40 -54.85 -17.30
C LYS A 755 -1.50 -54.26 -16.42
N THR A 756 -1.39 -53.00 -15.98
CA THR A 756 -2.40 -52.39 -15.08
C THR A 756 -3.37 -51.40 -15.75
N ILE A 757 -3.37 -51.29 -17.08
CA ILE A 757 -4.36 -50.46 -17.80
C ILE A 757 -5.65 -51.24 -18.12
N GLU A 758 -5.64 -52.58 -18.11
CA GLU A 758 -6.82 -53.39 -18.45
C GLU A 758 -7.76 -53.73 -17.27
N THR A 759 -7.41 -53.43 -16.02
CA THR A 759 -8.26 -53.76 -14.85
C THR A 759 -8.83 -52.56 -14.09
N GLN A 760 -8.51 -51.31 -14.44
CA GLN A 760 -9.07 -50.12 -13.77
C GLN A 760 -10.33 -49.54 -14.43
N ILE A 761 -10.99 -50.30 -15.31
CA ILE A 761 -12.27 -49.90 -15.91
C ILE A 761 -13.47 -50.37 -15.05
N ASN A 762 -13.27 -51.22 -14.03
CA ASN A 762 -14.38 -51.78 -13.24
C ASN A 762 -14.54 -51.30 -11.79
N ASP A 763 -13.66 -50.44 -11.26
CA ASP A 763 -13.74 -49.95 -9.86
C ASP A 763 -14.04 -48.44 -9.73
N LEU A 764 -14.85 -47.89 -10.65
CA LEU A 764 -15.43 -46.56 -10.47
C LEU A 764 -16.75 -46.66 -9.69
N GLU A 765 -16.66 -46.89 -8.38
CA GLU A 765 -17.78 -46.54 -7.50
C GLU A 765 -17.77 -45.04 -7.20
N ASN A 766 -18.92 -44.41 -7.43
CA ASN A 766 -19.16 -42.99 -7.21
C ASN A 766 -19.17 -42.68 -5.70
N PRO A 767 -18.23 -41.88 -5.16
CA PRO A 767 -18.11 -41.63 -3.72
C PRO A 767 -19.20 -40.69 -3.16
N LEU A 768 -20.22 -40.34 -3.95
CA LEU A 768 -21.27 -39.37 -3.58
C LEU A 768 -22.68 -39.99 -3.42
N LEU A 769 -22.83 -41.32 -3.41
CA LEU A 769 -24.15 -41.95 -3.47
C LEU A 769 -25.02 -41.85 -2.21
N GLU A 770 -24.53 -41.38 -1.05
CA GLU A 770 -25.37 -41.25 0.17
C GLU A 770 -25.12 -39.99 1.00
N LYS A 771 -24.82 -38.84 0.38
CA LYS A 771 -24.92 -37.55 1.09
C LYS A 771 -25.88 -36.62 0.38
N THR A 772 -27.13 -36.63 0.85
CA THR A 772 -28.08 -35.54 0.61
C THR A 772 -27.49 -34.24 1.12
N ILE A 773 -26.87 -33.47 0.22
CA ILE A 773 -26.48 -32.08 0.50
C ILE A 773 -27.77 -31.27 0.52
N MET A 774 -28.22 -30.90 1.72
CA MET A 774 -29.25 -29.86 1.86
C MET A 774 -28.74 -28.59 1.18
N ILE A 775 -29.50 -28.11 0.20
CA ILE A 775 -29.33 -26.78 -0.38
C ILE A 775 -29.69 -25.78 0.71
N ALA A 776 -28.68 -25.25 1.40
CA ALA A 776 -28.85 -24.12 2.30
C ALA A 776 -29.40 -22.95 1.48
N ALA A 777 -30.62 -22.53 1.81
CA ALA A 777 -31.25 -21.35 1.25
C ALA A 777 -30.34 -20.13 1.51
N PHE A 778 -29.78 -19.59 0.43
CA PHE A 778 -29.05 -18.33 0.45
C PHE A 778 -30.00 -17.21 0.89
N GLN A 779 -29.83 -16.72 2.12
CA GLN A 779 -30.33 -15.39 2.46
C GLN A 779 -29.46 -14.34 1.74
N PRO A 780 -30.07 -13.39 0.99
CA PRO A 780 -29.32 -12.33 0.36
C PRO A 780 -28.67 -11.47 1.44
N ASN A 781 -27.34 -11.49 1.47
CA ASN A 781 -26.54 -10.59 2.28
C ASN A 781 -27.03 -9.16 2.05
N LYS A 782 -27.61 -8.56 3.11
CA LYS A 782 -27.92 -7.14 3.16
C LYS A 782 -26.65 -6.37 2.79
N ILE A 783 -26.65 -5.82 1.59
CA ILE A 783 -25.65 -4.85 1.14
C ILE A 783 -25.59 -3.78 2.23
N LYS A 784 -24.44 -3.67 2.91
CA LYS A 784 -24.13 -2.54 3.79
C LYS A 784 -24.06 -1.30 2.91
N ASN A 785 -25.23 -0.71 2.69
CA ASN A 785 -25.36 0.59 2.08
C ASN A 785 -24.66 1.59 3.00
N ASN A 786 -23.57 2.18 2.53
CA ASN A 786 -23.04 3.39 3.14
C ASN A 786 -24.18 4.40 3.22
N LYS A 787 -24.40 4.88 4.43
CA LYS A 787 -25.56 5.71 4.80
C LYS A 787 -25.57 6.97 3.94
N ASN A 788 -26.54 7.05 3.04
CA ASN A 788 -26.96 8.32 2.44
C ASN A 788 -27.77 9.10 3.49
N LEU A 789 -27.47 10.38 3.66
CA LEU A 789 -28.26 11.37 4.41
C LEU A 789 -29.76 11.42 4.01
N ASP A 790 -30.15 10.78 2.91
CA ASP A 790 -31.53 10.75 2.40
C ASP A 790 -32.33 9.52 2.87
N LYS A 791 -31.66 8.45 3.34
CA LYS A 791 -32.33 7.29 3.96
C LYS A 791 -32.93 7.63 5.32
N THR A 792 -32.32 8.56 6.06
CA THR A 792 -32.84 9.04 7.34
C THR A 792 -34.19 9.74 7.17
N PHE A 793 -34.40 10.51 6.10
CA PHE A 793 -35.71 11.12 5.85
C PHE A 793 -36.77 10.10 5.42
N THR A 794 -36.38 9.04 4.69
CA THR A 794 -37.29 7.93 4.36
C THR A 794 -37.66 7.12 5.60
N GLN A 795 -36.69 6.85 6.47
CA GLN A 795 -36.87 6.20 7.77
C GLN A 795 -37.68 7.07 8.76
N GLU A 796 -37.48 8.39 8.77
CA GLU A 796 -38.30 9.34 9.52
C GLU A 796 -39.75 9.35 9.00
N LEU A 797 -39.96 9.33 7.68
CA LEU A 797 -41.31 9.23 7.10
C LEU A 797 -41.99 7.89 7.43
N GLU A 798 -41.25 6.79 7.42
CA GLU A 798 -41.72 5.46 7.85
C GLU A 798 -42.01 5.42 9.37
N ALA A 799 -41.19 6.09 10.20
CA ALA A 799 -41.41 6.21 11.64
C ALA A 799 -42.66 7.06 11.96
N ILE A 800 -42.85 8.18 11.25
CA ILE A 800 -44.06 9.02 11.35
C ILE A 800 -45.30 8.23 10.87
N GLN A 801 -45.17 7.36 9.86
CA GLN A 801 -46.25 6.45 9.45
C GLN A 801 -46.55 5.39 10.52
N LYS A 802 -45.54 4.82 11.18
CA LYS A 802 -45.75 3.86 12.29
C LYS A 802 -46.45 4.50 13.48
N VAL A 803 -46.08 5.73 13.84
CA VAL A 803 -46.73 6.49 14.93
C VAL A 803 -48.18 6.87 14.57
N ASN A 804 -48.44 7.22 13.30
CA ASN A 804 -49.82 7.48 12.87
C ASN A 804 -50.68 6.22 12.77
N ASN A 805 -50.09 5.08 12.37
CA ASN A 805 -50.80 3.79 12.35
C ASN A 805 -51.02 3.21 13.75
N SER A 806 -50.14 3.48 14.72
CA SER A 806 -50.39 3.13 16.12
C SER A 806 -51.47 4.02 16.74
N ASN A 807 -51.51 5.31 16.40
CA ASN A 807 -52.58 6.20 16.88
C ASN A 807 -53.94 5.88 16.24
N GLN A 808 -53.98 5.46 14.97
CA GLN A 808 -55.21 4.93 14.35
C GLN A 808 -55.66 3.60 14.94
N LYS A 809 -54.73 2.71 15.36
CA LYS A 809 -55.09 1.47 16.06
C LYS A 809 -55.67 1.74 17.45
N VAL A 810 -55.12 2.71 18.18
CA VAL A 810 -55.64 3.12 19.50
C VAL A 810 -57.01 3.79 19.39
N GLU A 811 -57.27 4.58 18.34
CA GLU A 811 -58.61 5.14 18.06
C GLU A 811 -59.63 4.08 17.59
N THR A 812 -59.21 3.05 16.83
CA THR A 812 -60.11 1.93 16.47
C THR A 812 -60.37 0.97 17.63
N ASP A 813 -59.42 0.80 18.55
CA ASP A 813 -59.60 -0.02 19.74
C ASP A 813 -60.46 0.70 20.78
N LEU A 814 -60.33 2.03 20.93
CA LEU A 814 -61.20 2.85 21.80
C LEU A 814 -62.65 2.94 21.30
N THR A 815 -62.86 2.98 19.98
CA THR A 815 -64.21 3.00 19.38
C THR A 815 -64.88 1.63 19.37
N MET A 816 -64.11 0.52 19.33
CA MET A 816 -64.65 -0.84 19.51
C MET A 816 -65.01 -1.15 20.97
N THR A 817 -64.36 -0.53 21.96
CA THR A 817 -64.72 -0.67 23.39
C THR A 817 -65.91 0.19 23.84
N GLN A 818 -66.33 1.19 23.06
CA GLN A 818 -67.50 2.03 23.39
C GLN A 818 -68.82 1.58 22.73
N VAL A 819 -68.79 0.56 21.85
CA VAL A 819 -70.00 0.01 21.19
C VAL A 819 -70.44 -1.33 21.81
N LEU A 820 -69.72 -1.82 22.82
CA LEU A 820 -70.00 -3.11 23.48
C LEU A 820 -70.36 -2.99 24.98
N SER A 821 -70.81 -1.82 25.45
CA SER A 821 -71.20 -1.61 26.86
C SER A 821 -72.64 -1.13 27.09
N ASP A 822 -73.50 -1.10 26.06
CA ASP A 822 -74.89 -0.62 26.19
C ASP A 822 -75.95 -1.73 26.13
N ASP A 823 -75.57 -3.01 26.25
CA ASP A 823 -76.53 -4.09 26.48
C ASP A 823 -75.98 -5.07 27.53
N ILE A 824 -76.82 -5.36 28.54
CA ILE A 824 -76.73 -6.34 29.64
C ILE A 824 -76.48 -5.72 31.04
N TYR A 825 -77.61 -5.56 31.76
CA TYR A 825 -77.88 -5.42 33.21
C TYR A 825 -77.25 -4.28 34.02
#